data_AF-A0A399X7Y9-F1
#
_entry.id   AF-A0A399X7Y9-F1
#
_cell.length_a   1.000
_cell.length_b   1.000
_cell.length_c   1.000
_cell.angle_alpha   90.00
_cell.angle_beta   90.00
_cell.angle_gamma   90.00
#
_symmetry.space_group_name_H-M   'P 1'
#
loop_
_entity.id
_entity.type
_entity.pdbx_description
1 polymer ?
#
loop_
_entity_poly.entity_id
_entity_poly.type
_entity_poly.pdbx_seq_one_letter_code
_entity_poly.pdbx_strand_id
1 'polypeptide(L)'
;MKAKQCLRIVLASPGDVKEERKVMESVIDELNRGVAADRNLLLELSRWETDAYPGFHADGPQGLIDPILRIEDCDILLGIFWKRFGTPTRDAQSGTGHEIRTAIRGWRQNNRPQIMMYFKETPFFPQTTEEHEQFGLVIRFRNEFPKEGLYGTFQDVSQFERLARQHMSNFIRHEYKLTGAGAGWSLQRSETQDFMRNYCKRIQLKFSSMYFFGSQCQHAGKSGETFDHMASIDEGFVPLYLSDWQRVATGSDVEPLGIEDLFIDGFKEPRFLVRGLPGGGKTTLMRYLVHRFATLGAEGKKELIPVYLRLRDFCCAKNTLDEFVKQQINEDSDSPEMLDVLCDKRRFLEQPMALFLDGLDEIEDPETNKKIAGIMDAFAKKYPRCRIIVTSRPIGLKSEDYPGYRPLDLLPLDDLVMKEYLGKWFKDDTDKIDVLWKTFGDKPRIRALAANPFLLSMICFTFGIDDKAELIERRSQLYANCTRSLLDRPYDTDQRQTGKVHITYEEALGLLKDISLKFFLWQEADFDPDHVKVIGRSHPTAALPGKTDEVLDLLQRETGLIQRLKEGYTFVHRSLWEYFTALALLEKKQEFVIRHAANPDWEEVVRLYAGLLVQDDDVKALINGLWTINRPLALRVTTEVKASVDEIIQPLIEQEQGNQGKLLLIDSLEQSLPLVSEAERQNLVQETLRIMLLECGERDCEVIYRAQILLTNMELKPLEPGGILYELLDLEHAAERQRAFLNDPANCLEWIGVQGGTFLMGDDNHGDNERPAHQVKVDSFLMAKHPVTNRMLANFPLGKKYPNYGGDSHPAVSNTWFEAYYCALWLNARLPTEAEWEYAARGGESARRPQYYFGDNPEDLTSHAWFGEADKPHAHAVDEVNPHAGAENLNSLGLANMHGNVYEWCADWYDADYYKSSPKEEPKGPEKGSSRVMRGGSWTSVAQNCRSANRSSNAPDNRFNRVGIRLTRSVNP
;
A
#
# COMPACT_ATOMS: atom_id res chain seq x y z
N MET A 1 -45.91 -6.45 -46.79
CA MET A 1 -44.82 -5.64 -46.19
C MET A 1 -45.47 -4.57 -45.34
N LYS A 2 -45.14 -4.47 -44.04
CA LYS A 2 -45.55 -3.31 -43.24
C LYS A 2 -44.83 -2.08 -43.82
N ALA A 3 -45.52 -0.95 -43.94
CA ALA A 3 -44.88 0.30 -44.35
C ALA A 3 -43.73 0.63 -43.39
N LYS A 4 -42.56 1.04 -43.91
CA LYS A 4 -41.46 1.52 -43.07
C LYS A 4 -41.88 2.84 -42.43
N GLN A 5 -41.65 2.99 -41.13
CA GLN A 5 -41.86 4.28 -40.47
C GLN A 5 -40.70 5.19 -40.83
N CYS A 6 -41.00 6.33 -41.47
CA CYS A 6 -40.00 7.28 -41.90
C CYS A 6 -39.70 8.28 -40.77
N LEU A 7 -38.42 8.48 -40.44
CA LEU A 7 -37.97 9.50 -39.50
C LEU A 7 -37.27 10.62 -40.26
N ARG A 8 -37.80 11.83 -40.10
CA ARG A 8 -37.28 13.02 -40.76
C ARG A 8 -36.19 13.66 -39.91
N ILE A 9 -35.00 13.80 -40.49
CA ILE A 9 -33.82 14.35 -39.85
C ILE A 9 -33.49 15.68 -40.52
N VAL A 10 -33.42 16.75 -39.74
CA VAL A 10 -33.03 18.07 -40.23
C VAL A 10 -31.60 18.38 -39.81
N LEU A 11 -30.74 18.68 -40.79
CA LEU A 11 -29.34 19.08 -40.54
C LEU A 11 -29.19 20.60 -40.59
N ALA A 12 -28.94 21.21 -39.43
CA ALA A 12 -28.61 22.62 -39.26
C ALA A 12 -27.09 22.77 -39.10
N SER A 13 -26.43 23.39 -40.08
CA SER A 13 -24.99 23.69 -39.98
C SER A 13 -24.63 24.88 -40.84
N PRO A 14 -23.66 25.73 -40.44
CA PRO A 14 -23.11 26.78 -41.29
C PRO A 14 -22.09 26.24 -42.30
N GLY A 15 -21.74 27.07 -43.30
CA GLY A 15 -20.96 26.65 -44.48
C GLY A 15 -19.48 26.33 -44.22
N ASP A 16 -19.01 26.40 -42.98
CA ASP A 16 -17.64 26.17 -42.51
C ASP A 16 -17.36 24.74 -42.05
N VAL A 17 -18.36 23.85 -42.05
CA VAL A 17 -18.26 22.42 -41.68
C VAL A 17 -18.66 21.49 -42.86
N LYS A 18 -18.12 21.77 -44.05
CA LYS A 18 -18.50 21.08 -45.30
C LYS A 18 -18.20 19.58 -45.31
N GLU A 19 -17.08 19.19 -44.73
CA GLU A 19 -16.65 17.79 -44.71
C GLU A 19 -17.54 16.97 -43.76
N GLU A 20 -17.87 17.53 -42.59
CA GLU A 20 -18.76 16.92 -41.62
C GLU A 20 -20.18 16.75 -42.18
N ARG A 21 -20.68 17.74 -42.94
CA ARG A 21 -21.97 17.66 -43.66
C ARG A 21 -22.01 16.48 -44.64
N LYS A 22 -20.91 16.24 -45.35
CA LYS A 22 -20.81 15.17 -46.35
C LYS A 22 -20.77 13.80 -45.69
N VAL A 23 -20.01 13.66 -44.61
CA VAL A 23 -19.93 12.42 -43.85
C VAL A 23 -21.26 12.02 -43.22
N MET A 24 -22.10 12.99 -42.85
CA MET A 24 -23.43 12.71 -42.33
C MET A 24 -24.31 11.90 -43.30
N GLU A 25 -24.19 12.07 -44.62
CA GLU A 25 -24.91 11.23 -45.60
C GLU A 25 -24.51 9.76 -45.48
N SER A 26 -23.20 9.50 -45.43
CA SER A 26 -22.65 8.14 -45.28
C SER A 26 -23.13 7.50 -43.98
N VAL A 27 -23.17 8.27 -42.88
CA VAL A 27 -23.68 7.79 -41.59
C VAL A 27 -25.18 7.43 -41.70
N ILE A 28 -26.01 8.27 -42.32
CA ILE A 28 -27.44 7.98 -42.51
C ILE A 28 -27.65 6.74 -43.38
N ASP A 29 -26.91 6.61 -44.49
CA ASP A 29 -27.01 5.46 -45.40
C ASP A 29 -26.56 4.14 -44.74
N GLU A 30 -25.57 4.20 -43.86
CA GLU A 30 -25.18 3.04 -43.07
C GLU A 30 -26.24 2.67 -42.03
N LEU A 31 -26.75 3.64 -41.29
CA LEU A 31 -27.81 3.41 -40.29
C LEU A 31 -29.08 2.85 -40.95
N ASN A 32 -29.43 3.34 -42.14
CA ASN A 32 -30.52 2.83 -42.97
C ASN A 32 -30.32 1.39 -43.43
N ARG A 33 -29.08 0.91 -43.54
CA ARG A 33 -28.75 -0.48 -43.88
C ARG A 33 -28.59 -1.39 -42.66
N GLY A 34 -28.31 -0.81 -41.49
CA GLY A 34 -28.15 -1.54 -40.22
C GLY A 34 -29.29 -1.28 -39.23
N VAL A 35 -28.98 -0.52 -38.18
CA VAL A 35 -29.83 -0.35 -36.98
C VAL A 35 -31.26 0.10 -37.29
N ALA A 36 -31.47 0.95 -38.29
CA ALA A 36 -32.79 1.43 -38.69
C ALA A 36 -33.58 0.37 -39.50
N ALA A 37 -32.91 -0.39 -40.38
CA ALA A 37 -33.54 -1.48 -41.12
C ALA A 37 -34.10 -2.56 -40.19
N ASP A 38 -33.33 -2.95 -39.17
CA ASP A 38 -33.73 -3.95 -38.16
C ASP A 38 -34.98 -3.55 -37.35
N ARG A 39 -35.33 -2.26 -37.36
CA ARG A 39 -36.44 -1.66 -36.64
C ARG A 39 -37.59 -1.21 -37.55
N ASN A 40 -37.54 -1.59 -38.83
CA ASN A 40 -38.49 -1.17 -39.86
C ASN A 40 -38.61 0.37 -40.00
N LEU A 41 -37.49 1.06 -39.81
CA LEU A 41 -37.36 2.51 -39.97
C LEU A 41 -36.68 2.85 -41.30
N LEU A 42 -36.94 4.06 -41.78
CA LEU A 42 -36.19 4.73 -42.83
C LEU A 42 -35.84 6.14 -42.35
N LEU A 43 -34.56 6.48 -42.33
CA LEU A 43 -34.06 7.80 -41.96
C LEU A 43 -33.93 8.66 -43.22
N GLU A 44 -34.60 9.80 -43.25
CA GLU A 44 -34.53 10.77 -44.35
C GLU A 44 -33.86 12.05 -43.88
N LEU A 45 -32.70 12.37 -44.48
CA LEU A 45 -31.94 13.58 -44.17
C LEU A 45 -32.39 14.74 -45.07
N SER A 46 -33.05 15.74 -44.50
CA SER A 46 -33.43 16.99 -45.18
C SER A 46 -32.38 18.08 -44.96
N ARG A 47 -32.03 18.81 -46.03
CA ARG A 47 -31.06 19.92 -45.99
C ARG A 47 -31.69 21.23 -46.44
N TRP A 48 -31.31 22.31 -45.78
CA TRP A 48 -31.84 23.64 -46.08
C TRP A 48 -31.35 24.22 -47.43
N GLU A 49 -30.19 23.79 -47.93
CA GLU A 49 -29.57 24.33 -49.17
C GLU A 49 -30.02 23.61 -50.47
N THR A 50 -30.41 22.34 -50.40
CA THR A 50 -30.68 21.50 -51.60
C THR A 50 -32.16 21.23 -51.86
N ASP A 51 -33.03 21.32 -50.86
CA ASP A 51 -34.44 20.91 -50.97
C ASP A 51 -35.43 22.10 -51.09
N ALA A 52 -34.92 23.34 -51.12
CA ALA A 52 -35.71 24.55 -51.33
C ALA A 52 -35.63 25.03 -52.80
N TYR A 53 -36.69 24.85 -53.59
CA TYR A 53 -36.77 25.37 -54.96
C TYR A 53 -36.85 26.91 -54.97
N PRO A 54 -36.16 27.60 -55.90
CA PRO A 54 -36.24 29.06 -56.03
C PRO A 54 -37.58 29.46 -56.69
N GLY A 55 -38.55 29.89 -55.88
CA GLY A 55 -39.77 30.55 -56.35
C GLY A 55 -39.70 32.07 -56.12
N PHE A 56 -40.16 32.87 -57.08
CA PHE A 56 -40.30 34.32 -56.89
C PHE A 56 -41.58 34.61 -56.07
N HIS A 57 -41.43 35.16 -54.86
CA HIS A 57 -42.51 35.71 -54.04
C HIS A 57 -42.16 37.15 -53.61
N ALA A 58 -43.18 37.97 -53.40
CA ALA A 58 -43.04 39.43 -53.20
C ALA A 58 -42.25 39.86 -51.94
N ASP A 59 -41.99 38.95 -51.00
CA ASP A 59 -41.32 39.22 -49.71
C ASP A 59 -39.85 38.73 -49.64
N GLY A 60 -39.27 38.31 -50.78
CA GLY A 60 -37.86 37.91 -50.88
C GLY A 60 -37.57 36.44 -50.54
N PRO A 61 -36.30 35.99 -50.61
CA PRO A 61 -35.90 34.57 -50.64
C PRO A 61 -36.21 33.75 -49.37
N GLN A 62 -36.58 34.42 -48.27
CA GLN A 62 -36.82 33.79 -46.97
C GLN A 62 -38.30 33.53 -46.66
N GLY A 63 -39.25 34.11 -47.42
CA GLY A 63 -40.69 33.80 -47.29
C GLY A 63 -41.07 32.39 -47.77
N LEU A 64 -40.11 31.63 -48.31
CA LEU A 64 -40.27 30.25 -48.80
C LEU A 64 -39.64 29.19 -47.88
N ILE A 65 -38.88 29.59 -46.86
CA ILE A 65 -38.09 28.65 -46.04
C ILE A 65 -38.92 28.04 -44.90
N ASP A 66 -39.80 28.84 -44.28
CA ASP A 66 -40.65 28.41 -43.16
C ASP A 66 -41.69 27.31 -43.52
N PRO A 67 -42.33 27.30 -44.70
CA PRO A 67 -43.30 26.24 -45.03
C PRO A 67 -42.66 24.90 -45.43
N ILE A 68 -41.38 24.90 -45.84
CA ILE A 68 -40.70 23.73 -46.45
C ILE A 68 -39.91 22.92 -45.41
N LEU A 69 -39.24 23.57 -44.45
CA LEU A 69 -38.44 22.85 -43.47
C LEU A 69 -39.23 22.32 -42.28
N ARG A 70 -40.36 22.94 -41.89
CA ARG A 70 -41.21 22.52 -40.75
C ARG A 70 -40.41 21.86 -39.62
N ILE A 71 -39.50 22.61 -39.00
CA ILE A 71 -38.60 22.10 -37.95
C ILE A 71 -39.39 21.56 -36.75
N GLU A 72 -40.60 22.08 -36.53
CA GLU A 72 -41.55 21.56 -35.54
C GLU A 72 -42.04 20.13 -35.83
N ASP A 73 -42.01 19.71 -37.11
CA ASP A 73 -42.48 18.40 -37.58
C ASP A 73 -41.33 17.41 -37.82
N CYS A 74 -40.08 17.73 -37.45
CA CYS A 74 -38.97 16.78 -37.58
C CYS A 74 -38.91 15.78 -36.42
N ASP A 75 -38.29 14.63 -36.63
CA ASP A 75 -38.06 13.64 -35.58
C ASP A 75 -36.72 13.86 -34.88
N ILE A 76 -35.71 14.30 -35.63
CA ILE A 76 -34.35 14.57 -35.14
C ILE A 76 -33.82 15.88 -35.75
N LEU A 77 -33.31 16.76 -34.90
CA LEU A 77 -32.56 17.96 -35.29
C LEU A 77 -31.07 17.77 -34.97
N LEU A 78 -30.23 17.83 -36.01
CA LEU A 78 -28.76 17.75 -35.91
C LEU A 78 -28.14 19.11 -36.14
N GLY A 79 -27.41 19.63 -35.16
CA GLY A 79 -26.63 20.87 -35.27
C GLY A 79 -25.13 20.60 -35.36
N ILE A 80 -24.42 21.18 -36.33
CA ILE A 80 -22.95 21.12 -36.42
C ILE A 80 -22.40 22.54 -36.50
N PHE A 81 -21.50 22.91 -35.57
CA PHE A 81 -20.94 24.26 -35.46
C PHE A 81 -19.42 24.23 -35.32
N TRP A 82 -18.75 25.23 -35.90
CA TRP A 82 -17.33 25.50 -35.67
C TRP A 82 -17.08 26.99 -35.40
N LYS A 83 -16.78 27.78 -36.43
CA LYS A 83 -16.43 29.20 -36.31
C LYS A 83 -17.59 30.14 -36.60
N ARG A 84 -18.64 29.66 -37.28
CA ARG A 84 -19.83 30.46 -37.64
C ARG A 84 -21.09 29.91 -36.98
N PHE A 85 -22.05 30.80 -36.73
CA PHE A 85 -23.39 30.44 -36.24
C PHE A 85 -24.44 30.52 -37.38
N GLY A 86 -24.27 31.44 -38.35
CA GLY A 86 -25.14 31.60 -39.52
C GLY A 86 -25.41 33.07 -39.91
N THR A 87 -26.01 33.31 -41.09
CA THR A 87 -26.30 34.66 -41.61
C THR A 87 -27.56 35.28 -40.95
N PRO A 88 -27.58 36.58 -40.58
CA PRO A 88 -28.74 37.21 -39.94
C PRO A 88 -29.94 37.41 -40.89
N THR A 89 -31.17 37.41 -40.36
CA THR A 89 -32.41 37.78 -41.08
C THR A 89 -33.01 39.07 -40.50
N ARG A 90 -33.86 39.77 -41.27
CA ARG A 90 -34.30 41.16 -40.98
C ARG A 90 -35.07 41.36 -39.66
N ASP A 91 -35.58 40.29 -39.04
CA ASP A 91 -36.41 40.38 -37.81
C ASP A 91 -35.91 39.56 -36.60
N ALA A 92 -34.69 39.00 -36.63
CA ALA A 92 -34.02 38.45 -35.45
C ALA A 92 -32.50 38.34 -35.67
N GLN A 93 -31.70 38.41 -34.60
CA GLN A 93 -30.23 38.31 -34.67
C GLN A 93 -29.68 37.04 -35.40
N SER A 94 -30.48 35.98 -35.61
CA SER A 94 -30.39 35.07 -36.77
C SER A 94 -31.64 34.18 -36.88
N GLY A 95 -32.10 33.86 -38.10
CA GLY A 95 -33.23 32.95 -38.34
C GLY A 95 -33.00 31.52 -37.82
N THR A 96 -31.79 30.98 -38.04
CA THR A 96 -31.35 29.66 -37.56
C THR A 96 -31.38 29.55 -36.03
N GLY A 97 -31.06 30.64 -35.31
CA GLY A 97 -31.10 30.66 -33.84
C GLY A 97 -32.52 30.63 -33.28
N HIS A 98 -33.49 31.25 -33.96
CA HIS A 98 -34.90 31.22 -33.55
C HIS A 98 -35.50 29.82 -33.75
N GLU A 99 -35.19 29.20 -34.88
CA GLU A 99 -35.62 27.84 -35.23
C GLU A 99 -35.08 26.78 -34.27
N ILE A 100 -33.77 26.82 -33.97
CA ILE A 100 -33.14 25.89 -33.01
C ILE A 100 -33.70 26.10 -31.60
N ARG A 101 -33.95 27.34 -31.17
CA ARG A 101 -34.57 27.63 -29.86
C ARG A 101 -36.02 27.15 -29.79
N THR A 102 -36.76 27.18 -30.90
CA THR A 102 -38.12 26.67 -31.00
C THR A 102 -38.13 25.13 -30.91
N ALA A 103 -37.20 24.45 -31.59
CA ALA A 103 -36.99 23.01 -31.42
C ALA A 103 -36.62 22.64 -29.97
N ILE A 104 -35.72 23.38 -29.32
CA ILE A 104 -35.36 23.18 -27.89
C ILE A 104 -36.58 23.36 -26.97
N ARG A 105 -37.47 24.30 -27.28
CA ARG A 105 -38.72 24.50 -26.53
C ARG A 105 -39.68 23.31 -26.73
N GLY A 106 -39.83 22.82 -27.95
CA GLY A 106 -40.63 21.63 -28.26
C GLY A 106 -40.10 20.37 -27.57
N TRP A 107 -38.78 20.15 -27.61
CA TRP A 107 -38.12 19.06 -26.92
C TRP A 107 -38.36 19.09 -25.41
N ARG A 108 -38.25 20.25 -24.76
CA ARG A 108 -38.53 20.39 -23.32
C ARG A 108 -39.99 20.13 -22.93
N GLN A 109 -40.94 20.39 -23.82
CA GLN A 109 -42.36 20.26 -23.53
C GLN A 109 -42.91 18.87 -23.88
N ASN A 110 -42.46 18.29 -25.00
CA ASN A 110 -43.05 17.11 -25.62
C ASN A 110 -42.05 15.98 -25.90
N ASN A 111 -40.78 16.15 -25.49
CA ASN A 111 -39.66 15.24 -25.76
C ASN A 111 -39.40 14.97 -27.26
N ARG A 112 -39.86 15.87 -28.15
CA ARG A 112 -39.67 15.82 -29.61
C ARG A 112 -39.56 17.24 -30.20
N PRO A 113 -38.73 17.47 -31.25
CA PRO A 113 -37.76 16.54 -31.85
C PRO A 113 -36.61 16.18 -30.91
N GLN A 114 -35.91 15.07 -31.16
CA GLN A 114 -34.64 14.79 -30.48
C GLN A 114 -33.57 15.74 -30.99
N ILE A 115 -32.84 16.39 -30.08
CA ILE A 115 -31.82 17.39 -30.43
C ILE A 115 -30.44 16.81 -30.20
N MET A 116 -29.57 16.96 -31.21
CA MET A 116 -28.18 16.51 -31.19
C MET A 116 -27.26 17.63 -31.68
N MET A 117 -26.34 18.11 -30.85
CA MET A 117 -25.47 19.25 -31.18
C MET A 117 -23.98 18.87 -31.17
N TYR A 118 -23.23 19.28 -32.18
CA TYR A 118 -21.81 18.97 -32.32
C TYR A 118 -20.98 20.24 -32.52
N PHE A 119 -19.93 20.39 -31.73
CA PHE A 119 -19.05 21.57 -31.76
C PHE A 119 -17.61 21.18 -32.08
N LYS A 120 -17.06 21.75 -33.16
CA LYS A 120 -15.67 21.54 -33.55
C LYS A 120 -14.72 22.36 -32.67
N GLU A 121 -13.70 21.72 -32.10
CA GLU A 121 -12.76 22.33 -31.15
C GLU A 121 -11.38 22.64 -31.74
N THR A 122 -11.22 22.47 -33.06
CA THR A 122 -10.01 22.89 -33.76
C THR A 122 -9.75 24.39 -33.50
N PRO A 123 -8.55 24.77 -33.01
CA PRO A 123 -8.24 26.17 -32.68
C PRO A 123 -8.53 27.12 -33.85
N PHE A 124 -9.32 28.16 -33.58
CA PHE A 124 -9.63 29.21 -34.53
C PHE A 124 -9.38 30.57 -33.87
N PHE A 125 -8.56 31.41 -34.51
CA PHE A 125 -8.23 32.76 -34.06
C PHE A 125 -8.91 33.77 -35.00
N PRO A 126 -10.03 34.40 -34.60
CA PRO A 126 -10.77 35.35 -35.44
C PRO A 126 -9.87 36.51 -35.90
N GLN A 127 -9.85 36.81 -37.21
CA GLN A 127 -9.02 37.89 -37.78
C GLN A 127 -9.84 39.15 -38.12
N THR A 128 -11.17 39.03 -38.16
CA THR A 128 -12.09 40.13 -38.48
C THR A 128 -13.16 40.31 -37.40
N THR A 129 -13.73 41.51 -37.29
CA THR A 129 -14.82 41.81 -36.33
C THR A 129 -16.02 40.90 -36.54
N GLU A 130 -16.37 40.60 -37.79
CA GLU A 130 -17.48 39.69 -38.14
C GLU A 130 -17.20 38.24 -37.70
N GLU A 131 -15.97 37.75 -37.88
CA GLU A 131 -15.56 36.43 -37.36
C GLU A 131 -15.56 36.38 -35.83
N HIS A 132 -15.20 37.48 -35.17
CA HIS A 132 -15.21 37.59 -33.72
C HIS A 132 -16.64 37.55 -33.16
N GLU A 133 -17.58 38.24 -33.81
CA GLU A 133 -19.00 38.20 -33.46
C GLU A 133 -19.62 36.82 -33.70
N GLN A 134 -19.36 36.21 -34.87
CA GLN A 134 -19.87 34.88 -35.21
C GLN A 134 -19.32 33.78 -34.30
N PHE A 135 -18.02 33.80 -34.00
CA PHE A 135 -17.40 32.86 -33.07
C PHE A 135 -17.91 33.06 -31.64
N GLY A 136 -18.10 34.32 -31.22
CA GLY A 136 -18.71 34.66 -29.94
C GLY A 136 -20.15 34.12 -29.80
N LEU A 137 -20.95 34.14 -30.87
CA LEU A 137 -22.29 33.55 -30.89
C LEU A 137 -22.25 32.02 -30.71
N VAL A 138 -21.31 31.32 -31.35
CA VAL A 138 -21.13 29.86 -31.17
C VAL A 138 -20.77 29.54 -29.72
N ILE A 139 -19.83 30.28 -29.11
CA ILE A 139 -19.42 30.07 -27.72
C ILE A 139 -20.60 30.32 -26.76
N ARG A 140 -21.34 31.42 -26.94
CA ARG A 140 -22.54 31.71 -26.12
C ARG A 140 -23.57 30.61 -26.25
N PHE A 141 -23.87 30.18 -27.47
CA PHE A 141 -24.85 29.11 -27.71
C PHE A 141 -24.41 27.77 -27.09
N ARG A 142 -23.12 27.42 -27.19
CA ARG A 142 -22.55 26.23 -26.53
C ARG A 142 -22.75 26.30 -25.01
N ASN A 143 -22.48 27.46 -24.40
CA ASN A 143 -22.59 27.64 -22.95
C ASN A 143 -24.04 27.69 -22.45
N GLU A 144 -24.97 28.16 -23.28
CA GLU A 144 -26.41 28.21 -22.98
C GLU A 144 -27.14 26.89 -23.27
N PHE A 145 -26.50 25.94 -23.97
CA PHE A 145 -27.13 24.69 -24.34
C PHE A 145 -27.42 23.82 -23.09
N PRO A 146 -28.63 23.22 -22.96
CA PRO A 146 -29.00 22.48 -21.76
C PRO A 146 -28.09 21.26 -21.52
N LYS A 147 -27.69 21.02 -20.27
CA LYS A 147 -26.88 19.84 -19.89
C LYS A 147 -27.58 18.50 -20.15
N GLU A 148 -28.91 18.50 -20.20
CA GLU A 148 -29.72 17.31 -20.49
C GLU A 148 -29.82 17.01 -22.00
N GLY A 149 -29.43 17.96 -22.86
CA GLY A 149 -29.44 17.78 -24.32
C GLY A 149 -28.24 16.98 -24.78
N LEU A 150 -28.43 16.15 -25.81
CA LEU A 150 -27.36 15.29 -26.33
C LEU A 150 -26.40 16.15 -27.19
N TYR A 151 -25.18 16.38 -26.73
CA TYR A 151 -24.18 17.13 -27.47
C TYR A 151 -22.77 16.53 -27.35
N GLY A 152 -21.89 16.80 -28.32
CA GLY A 152 -20.51 16.33 -28.33
C GLY A 152 -19.54 17.36 -28.92
N THR A 153 -18.26 17.25 -28.58
CA THR A 153 -17.19 18.03 -29.19
C THR A 153 -16.28 17.15 -30.04
N PHE A 154 -15.71 17.71 -31.10
CA PHE A 154 -14.85 16.94 -32.02
C PHE A 154 -13.72 17.81 -32.59
N GLN A 155 -12.59 17.19 -32.94
CA GLN A 155 -11.39 17.84 -33.46
C GLN A 155 -11.26 17.65 -34.97
N ASP A 156 -11.73 16.51 -35.49
CA ASP A 156 -11.68 16.17 -36.91
C ASP A 156 -12.94 15.43 -37.38
N VAL A 157 -13.04 15.22 -38.69
CA VAL A 157 -14.20 14.64 -39.38
C VAL A 157 -14.41 13.17 -38.98
N SER A 158 -13.35 12.41 -38.71
CA SER A 158 -13.44 11.00 -38.32
C SER A 158 -14.01 10.85 -36.90
N GLN A 159 -13.59 11.74 -35.99
CA GLN A 159 -14.14 11.80 -34.65
C GLN A 159 -15.62 12.21 -34.69
N PHE A 160 -15.98 13.20 -35.51
CA PHE A 160 -17.39 13.58 -35.74
C PHE A 160 -18.20 12.40 -36.28
N GLU A 161 -17.68 11.67 -37.27
CA GLU A 161 -18.37 10.50 -37.85
C GLU A 161 -18.72 9.46 -36.79
N ARG A 162 -17.73 9.09 -35.96
CA ARG A 162 -17.90 8.11 -34.89
C ARG A 162 -18.91 8.59 -33.84
N LEU A 163 -18.81 9.85 -33.43
CA LEU A 163 -19.73 10.48 -32.47
C LEU A 163 -21.17 10.50 -32.99
N ALA A 164 -21.38 11.01 -34.20
CA ALA A 164 -22.71 11.08 -34.82
C ALA A 164 -23.32 9.68 -34.99
N ARG A 165 -22.53 8.71 -35.46
CA ARG A 165 -22.95 7.31 -35.61
C ARG A 165 -23.36 6.69 -34.27
N GLN A 166 -22.55 6.88 -33.23
CA GLN A 166 -22.82 6.33 -31.90
C GLN A 166 -24.08 6.96 -31.30
N HIS A 167 -24.19 8.29 -31.28
CA HIS A 167 -25.33 9.01 -30.73
C HIS A 167 -26.64 8.64 -31.43
N MET A 168 -26.63 8.58 -32.76
CA MET A 168 -27.81 8.20 -33.54
C MET A 168 -28.17 6.72 -33.37
N SER A 169 -27.19 5.83 -33.37
CA SER A 169 -27.43 4.40 -33.11
C SER A 169 -28.06 4.18 -31.74
N ASN A 170 -27.54 4.85 -30.71
CA ASN A 170 -28.05 4.76 -29.35
C ASN A 170 -29.47 5.30 -29.24
N PHE A 171 -29.75 6.46 -29.85
CA PHE A 171 -31.09 7.02 -29.89
C PHE A 171 -32.09 6.07 -30.56
N ILE A 172 -31.76 5.55 -31.75
CA ILE A 172 -32.62 4.62 -32.49
C ILE A 172 -32.82 3.32 -31.69
N ARG A 173 -31.76 2.81 -31.04
CA ARG A 173 -31.83 1.61 -30.19
C ARG A 173 -32.72 1.82 -28.96
N HIS A 174 -32.69 3.01 -28.36
CA HIS A 174 -33.45 3.35 -27.16
C HIS A 174 -34.93 3.60 -27.44
N GLU A 175 -35.24 4.46 -28.42
CA GLU A 175 -36.61 4.90 -28.73
C GLU A 175 -37.39 3.84 -29.52
N TYR A 176 -36.72 3.11 -30.42
CA TYR A 176 -37.37 2.18 -31.34
C TYR A 176 -36.94 0.74 -31.03
N LYS A 177 -37.87 -0.01 -30.43
CA LYS A 177 -37.66 -1.44 -30.16
C LYS A 177 -37.65 -2.24 -31.46
N LEU A 178 -36.83 -3.29 -31.51
CA LEU A 178 -36.78 -4.23 -32.64
C LEU A 178 -38.18 -4.71 -33.00
N THR A 179 -38.51 -4.71 -34.30
CA THR A 179 -39.78 -5.25 -34.79
C THR A 179 -39.80 -6.77 -34.57
N GLY A 180 -40.30 -7.18 -33.41
CA GLY A 180 -40.27 -8.57 -32.93
C GLY A 180 -40.20 -8.70 -31.40
N ALA A 181 -39.92 -7.62 -30.66
CA ALA A 181 -39.80 -7.64 -29.20
C ALA A 181 -41.17 -7.56 -28.48
N GLY A 182 -42.06 -8.51 -28.81
CA GLY A 182 -43.17 -8.94 -27.95
C GLY A 182 -42.91 -10.30 -27.29
N ALA A 183 -41.76 -10.93 -27.56
CA ALA A 183 -41.30 -12.09 -26.83
C ALA A 183 -40.26 -11.65 -25.81
N GLY A 184 -40.52 -11.93 -24.54
CA GLY A 184 -39.51 -11.80 -23.50
C GLY A 184 -38.29 -12.64 -23.88
N TRP A 185 -37.15 -12.00 -24.09
CA TRP A 185 -35.88 -12.69 -24.09
C TRP A 185 -35.59 -13.06 -22.63
N SER A 186 -36.03 -14.25 -22.23
CA SER A 186 -35.30 -15.00 -21.23
C SER A 186 -34.05 -15.54 -21.93
N LEU A 187 -32.91 -14.88 -21.75
CA LEU A 187 -31.63 -15.49 -22.12
C LEU A 187 -31.57 -16.88 -21.49
N GLN A 188 -31.37 -17.91 -22.31
CA GLN A 188 -31.20 -19.26 -21.78
C GLN A 188 -29.87 -19.29 -21.02
N ARG A 189 -29.79 -20.08 -19.94
CA ARG A 189 -28.56 -20.24 -19.13
C ARG A 189 -27.33 -20.58 -19.98
N SER A 190 -27.54 -21.24 -21.12
CA SER A 190 -26.52 -21.56 -22.13
C SER A 190 -25.88 -20.33 -22.76
N GLU A 191 -26.66 -19.34 -23.20
CA GLU A 191 -26.16 -18.16 -23.91
C GLU A 191 -25.28 -17.27 -23.01
N THR A 192 -25.65 -17.12 -21.74
CA THR A 192 -24.81 -16.42 -20.74
C THR A 192 -23.52 -17.20 -20.47
N GLN A 193 -23.58 -18.53 -20.36
CA GLN A 193 -22.39 -19.35 -20.16
C GLN A 193 -21.43 -19.30 -21.36
N ASP A 194 -21.97 -19.26 -22.58
CA ASP A 194 -21.18 -19.15 -23.81
C ASP A 194 -20.51 -17.77 -23.93
N PHE A 195 -21.23 -16.69 -23.58
CA PHE A 195 -20.64 -15.36 -23.44
C PHE A 195 -19.45 -15.39 -22.47
N MET A 196 -19.65 -15.97 -21.29
CA MET A 196 -18.62 -16.01 -20.26
C MET A 196 -17.37 -16.77 -20.70
N ARG A 197 -17.54 -17.92 -21.36
CA ARG A 197 -16.41 -18.69 -21.90
C ARG A 197 -15.65 -17.90 -22.96
N ASN A 198 -16.35 -17.18 -23.84
CA ASN A 198 -15.71 -16.39 -24.88
C ASN A 198 -14.94 -15.19 -24.30
N TYR A 199 -15.52 -14.49 -23.33
CA TYR A 199 -14.82 -13.45 -22.57
C TYR A 199 -13.55 -14.01 -21.92
N CYS A 200 -13.65 -15.14 -21.19
CA CYS A 200 -12.51 -15.79 -20.55
C CYS A 200 -11.42 -16.19 -21.56
N LYS A 201 -11.77 -16.74 -22.73
CA LYS A 201 -10.78 -17.05 -23.79
C LYS A 201 -10.03 -15.80 -24.26
N ARG A 202 -10.70 -14.66 -24.38
CA ARG A 202 -10.07 -13.42 -24.82
C ARG A 202 -9.15 -12.84 -23.74
N ILE A 203 -9.57 -12.85 -22.47
CA ILE A 203 -8.70 -12.48 -21.36
C ILE A 203 -7.48 -13.41 -21.28
N GLN A 204 -7.67 -14.71 -21.46
CA GLN A 204 -6.58 -15.67 -21.54
C GLN A 204 -5.57 -15.26 -22.62
N LEU A 205 -6.01 -15.00 -23.85
CA LEU A 205 -5.14 -14.55 -24.95
C LEU A 205 -4.49 -13.18 -24.68
N LYS A 206 -5.19 -12.26 -24.03
CA LYS A 206 -4.67 -10.92 -23.69
C LYS A 206 -3.48 -11.00 -22.72
N PHE A 207 -3.49 -11.97 -21.81
CA PHE A 207 -2.47 -12.13 -20.78
C PHE A 207 -1.56 -13.36 -20.99
N SER A 208 -1.62 -14.01 -22.16
CA SER A 208 -0.88 -15.25 -22.42
C SER A 208 0.61 -15.06 -22.68
N SER A 209 1.07 -13.85 -23.00
CA SER A 209 2.47 -13.57 -23.32
C SER A 209 3.19 -12.85 -22.18
N MET A 210 4.45 -13.24 -21.98
CA MET A 210 5.39 -12.58 -21.08
C MET A 210 6.69 -12.28 -21.84
N TYR A 211 7.17 -11.05 -21.70
CA TYR A 211 8.45 -10.63 -22.27
C TYR A 211 9.49 -10.60 -21.16
N PHE A 212 10.60 -11.28 -21.37
CA PHE A 212 11.76 -11.14 -20.51
C PHE A 212 12.38 -9.75 -20.70
N PHE A 213 13.02 -9.25 -19.65
CA PHE A 213 13.69 -7.94 -19.70
C PHE A 213 14.75 -7.92 -20.81
N GLY A 214 14.70 -6.90 -21.68
CA GLY A 214 15.62 -6.77 -22.81
C GLY A 214 15.34 -7.68 -24.01
N SER A 215 14.22 -8.44 -24.03
CA SER A 215 13.88 -9.35 -25.14
C SER A 215 13.59 -8.68 -26.48
N GLN A 216 13.38 -7.35 -26.50
CA GLN A 216 13.16 -6.58 -27.73
C GLN A 216 14.48 -6.12 -28.39
N CYS A 217 15.63 -6.33 -27.73
CA CYS A 217 16.93 -5.96 -28.27
C CYS A 217 17.31 -6.89 -29.44
N GLN A 218 17.20 -6.39 -30.67
CA GLN A 218 17.41 -7.18 -31.89
C GLN A 218 18.86 -7.67 -32.10
N HIS A 219 19.86 -7.14 -31.40
CA HIS A 219 21.28 -7.47 -31.61
C HIS A 219 22.02 -7.66 -30.26
N ALA A 220 21.66 -8.71 -29.52
CA ALA A 220 22.41 -9.07 -28.31
C ALA A 220 23.44 -10.15 -28.68
N GLY A 221 24.67 -9.71 -29.00
CA GLY A 221 25.83 -10.59 -29.14
C GLY A 221 26.77 -10.23 -30.28
N LYS A 222 28.08 -10.39 -30.06
CA LYS A 222 29.11 -10.42 -31.12
C LYS A 222 28.91 -11.59 -32.10
N SER A 223 27.99 -12.52 -31.79
CA SER A 223 27.65 -13.72 -32.54
C SER A 223 26.39 -13.59 -33.43
N GLY A 224 25.65 -12.47 -33.38
CA GLY A 224 24.43 -12.31 -34.17
C GLY A 224 23.23 -13.16 -33.69
N GLU A 225 23.28 -13.66 -32.46
CA GLU A 225 22.12 -14.32 -31.85
C GLU A 225 21.04 -13.29 -31.50
N THR A 226 19.83 -13.50 -32.01
CA THR A 226 18.64 -12.74 -31.62
C THR A 226 18.12 -13.33 -30.32
N PHE A 227 18.08 -12.52 -29.26
CA PHE A 227 17.50 -12.88 -27.97
C PHE A 227 15.97 -12.84 -28.06
N ASP A 228 15.38 -13.69 -28.91
CA ASP A 228 13.92 -13.81 -29.02
C ASP A 228 13.40 -14.65 -27.84
N HIS A 229 13.09 -13.96 -26.74
CA HIS A 229 12.58 -14.53 -25.49
C HIS A 229 11.12 -14.10 -25.23
N MET A 230 10.27 -14.18 -26.24
CA MET A 230 8.83 -14.16 -26.00
C MET A 230 8.41 -15.56 -25.53
N ALA A 231 8.04 -15.68 -24.25
CA ALA A 231 7.55 -16.93 -23.67
C ALA A 231 6.04 -16.86 -23.42
N SER A 232 5.39 -18.01 -23.41
CA SER A 232 4.09 -18.12 -22.76
C SER A 232 4.23 -17.69 -21.29
N ILE A 233 3.25 -17.00 -20.73
CA ILE A 233 3.24 -16.67 -19.30
C ILE A 233 3.32 -17.94 -18.44
N ASP A 234 2.76 -19.06 -18.88
CA ASP A 234 2.85 -20.33 -18.16
C ASP A 234 4.27 -20.94 -18.22
N GLU A 235 5.03 -20.65 -19.28
CA GLU A 235 6.41 -21.13 -19.45
C GLU A 235 7.43 -20.23 -18.73
N GLY A 236 7.21 -18.92 -18.77
CA GLY A 236 8.14 -17.93 -18.21
C GLY A 236 7.92 -17.62 -16.73
N PHE A 237 6.68 -17.79 -16.21
CA PHE A 237 6.39 -17.51 -14.81
C PHE A 237 7.04 -18.53 -13.88
N VAL A 238 7.60 -18.07 -12.77
CA VAL A 238 8.10 -18.92 -11.68
C VAL A 238 7.21 -18.75 -10.45
N PRO A 239 7.00 -19.80 -9.63
CA PRO A 239 6.16 -19.70 -8.45
C PRO A 239 6.64 -18.62 -7.49
N LEU A 240 5.72 -17.78 -7.00
CA LEU A 240 5.99 -16.87 -5.88
C LEU A 240 5.27 -17.36 -4.64
N TYR A 241 5.71 -16.90 -3.47
CA TYR A 241 5.12 -17.28 -2.19
C TYR A 241 4.60 -16.04 -1.45
N LEU A 242 3.58 -16.24 -0.63
CA LEU A 242 2.92 -15.20 0.14
C LEU A 242 3.01 -15.53 1.63
N SER A 243 3.13 -14.53 2.49
CA SER A 243 3.08 -14.71 3.96
C SER A 243 2.19 -13.67 4.62
N ASP A 244 1.59 -14.02 5.76
CA ASP A 244 0.72 -13.09 6.49
C ASP A 244 1.56 -12.08 7.29
N TRP A 245 1.63 -10.82 6.83
CA TRP A 245 2.53 -9.83 7.43
C TRP A 245 2.11 -9.38 8.83
N GLN A 246 0.86 -9.64 9.25
CA GLN A 246 0.43 -9.34 10.61
C GLN A 246 0.87 -10.43 11.60
N ARG A 247 0.98 -11.68 11.13
CA ARG A 247 1.39 -12.83 11.96
C ARG A 247 2.91 -12.98 12.07
N VAL A 248 3.65 -12.54 11.06
CA VAL A 248 5.12 -12.42 11.14
C VAL A 248 5.52 -11.36 12.18
N ALA A 249 4.77 -10.27 12.30
CA ALA A 249 5.02 -9.23 13.32
C ALA A 249 4.74 -9.70 14.77
N THR A 250 4.08 -10.85 14.96
CA THR A 250 3.79 -11.45 16.26
C THR A 250 4.69 -12.66 16.56
N GLY A 251 5.72 -12.94 15.74
CA GLY A 251 6.65 -14.05 15.95
C GLY A 251 6.00 -15.44 15.84
N SER A 252 4.92 -15.55 15.08
CA SER A 252 4.26 -16.84 14.82
C SER A 252 4.85 -17.47 13.56
N ASP A 253 5.24 -18.75 13.62
CA ASP A 253 5.62 -19.54 12.43
C ASP A 253 4.43 -19.57 11.45
N VAL A 254 4.53 -18.82 10.34
CA VAL A 254 3.54 -18.86 9.27
C VAL A 254 4.15 -19.61 8.10
N GLU A 255 3.62 -20.80 7.81
CA GLU A 255 3.97 -21.50 6.57
C GLU A 255 3.68 -20.61 5.35
N PRO A 256 4.66 -20.43 4.44
CA PRO A 256 4.45 -19.69 3.20
C PRO A 256 3.28 -20.27 2.40
N LEU A 257 2.37 -19.40 1.99
CA LEU A 257 1.25 -19.75 1.15
C LEU A 257 1.69 -19.75 -0.31
N GLY A 258 1.52 -20.88 -1.00
CA GLY A 258 1.71 -20.94 -2.43
C GLY A 258 0.62 -20.13 -3.14
N ILE A 259 0.94 -19.53 -4.29
CA ILE A 259 -0.12 -18.88 -5.11
C ILE A 259 -1.18 -19.92 -5.49
N GLU A 260 -0.81 -21.20 -5.69
CA GLU A 260 -1.74 -22.30 -5.96
C GLU A 260 -2.79 -22.52 -4.84
N ASP A 261 -2.47 -22.16 -3.60
CA ASP A 261 -3.44 -22.18 -2.49
C ASP A 261 -4.46 -21.04 -2.59
N LEU A 262 -4.14 -19.97 -3.34
CA LEU A 262 -5.14 -19.04 -3.85
C LEU A 262 -6.01 -19.67 -4.96
N PHE A 263 -5.91 -20.96 -5.27
CA PHE A 263 -6.76 -21.60 -6.29
C PHE A 263 -7.56 -22.80 -5.77
N ILE A 264 -7.08 -23.54 -4.77
CA ILE A 264 -7.65 -24.81 -4.29
C ILE A 264 -8.95 -24.60 -3.47
N ASP A 265 -9.89 -25.54 -3.63
CA ASP A 265 -11.26 -25.51 -3.10
C ASP A 265 -11.35 -25.17 -1.61
N GLY A 266 -12.04 -24.07 -1.28
CA GLY A 266 -12.25 -23.64 0.11
C GLY A 266 -11.70 -22.26 0.47
N PHE A 267 -11.78 -21.28 -0.43
CA PHE A 267 -11.61 -19.86 -0.07
C PHE A 267 -12.58 -19.47 1.05
N LYS A 268 -12.14 -19.55 2.31
CA LYS A 268 -12.89 -19.04 3.46
C LYS A 268 -12.90 -17.51 3.49
N GLU A 269 -11.89 -16.88 2.88
CA GLU A 269 -11.68 -15.44 2.92
C GLU A 269 -11.83 -14.80 1.52
N PRO A 270 -12.69 -13.78 1.36
CA PRO A 270 -13.04 -13.25 0.04
C PRO A 270 -12.08 -12.18 -0.52
N ARG A 271 -11.13 -11.67 0.28
CA ARG A 271 -10.44 -10.40 -0.02
C ARG A 271 -8.98 -10.42 0.44
N PHE A 272 -8.06 -10.02 -0.43
CA PHE A 272 -6.63 -10.01 -0.17
C PHE A 272 -6.02 -8.65 -0.48
N LEU A 273 -5.12 -8.21 0.38
CA LEU A 273 -4.26 -7.05 0.17
C LEU A 273 -2.82 -7.58 0.10
N VAL A 274 -2.25 -7.56 -1.10
CA VAL A 274 -0.92 -8.10 -1.41
C VAL A 274 0.10 -6.97 -1.48
N ARG A 275 1.09 -7.01 -0.61
CA ARG A 275 2.21 -6.07 -0.59
C ARG A 275 3.44 -6.68 -1.20
N GLY A 276 4.30 -5.87 -1.79
CA GLY A 276 5.59 -6.34 -2.28
C GLY A 276 6.54 -5.20 -2.59
N LEU A 277 7.84 -5.45 -2.43
CA LEU A 277 8.90 -4.49 -2.72
C LEU A 277 8.89 -4.06 -4.21
N PRO A 278 9.50 -2.91 -4.56
CA PRO A 278 9.74 -2.53 -5.95
C PRO A 278 10.44 -3.67 -6.72
N GLY A 279 9.96 -4.02 -7.92
CA GLY A 279 10.50 -5.14 -8.70
C GLY A 279 10.14 -6.55 -8.19
N GLY A 280 9.41 -6.67 -7.07
CA GLY A 280 9.04 -7.96 -6.46
C GLY A 280 8.08 -8.83 -7.29
N GLY A 281 7.59 -8.38 -8.45
CA GLY A 281 6.73 -9.18 -9.33
C GLY A 281 5.23 -9.05 -9.08
N LYS A 282 4.75 -8.02 -8.37
CA LYS A 282 3.31 -7.81 -8.09
C LYS A 282 2.42 -7.80 -9.34
N THR A 283 2.75 -6.98 -10.33
CA THR A 283 2.00 -6.92 -11.60
C THR A 283 2.12 -8.23 -12.38
N THR A 284 3.28 -8.89 -12.36
CA THR A 284 3.47 -10.21 -12.98
C THR A 284 2.59 -11.27 -12.33
N LEU A 285 2.51 -11.29 -10.99
CA LEU A 285 1.59 -12.12 -10.22
C LEU A 285 0.14 -11.87 -10.62
N MET A 286 -0.28 -10.60 -10.70
CA MET A 286 -1.66 -10.24 -11.09
C MET A 286 -1.99 -10.74 -12.50
N ARG A 287 -1.09 -10.52 -13.46
CA ARG A 287 -1.25 -11.00 -14.83
C ARG A 287 -1.33 -12.53 -14.91
N TYR A 288 -0.48 -13.23 -14.14
CA TYR A 288 -0.52 -14.68 -14.04
C TYR A 288 -1.84 -15.17 -13.46
N LEU A 289 -2.30 -14.62 -12.34
CA LEU A 289 -3.58 -14.97 -11.73
C LEU A 289 -4.75 -14.73 -12.69
N VAL A 290 -4.79 -13.58 -13.35
CA VAL A 290 -5.82 -13.25 -14.35
C VAL A 290 -5.81 -14.28 -15.48
N HIS A 291 -4.63 -14.61 -16.02
CA HIS A 291 -4.47 -15.64 -17.06
C HIS A 291 -5.00 -17.00 -16.58
N ARG A 292 -4.62 -17.46 -15.39
CA ARG A 292 -5.04 -18.75 -14.83
C ARG A 292 -6.55 -18.82 -14.56
N PHE A 293 -7.14 -17.77 -13.98
CA PHE A 293 -8.59 -17.69 -13.79
C PHE A 293 -9.33 -17.69 -15.12
N ALA A 294 -8.81 -16.98 -16.12
CA ALA A 294 -9.37 -16.96 -17.47
C ALA A 294 -9.31 -18.34 -18.13
N THR A 295 -8.19 -19.06 -18.00
CA THR A 295 -8.05 -20.45 -18.50
C THR A 295 -9.09 -21.37 -17.88
N LEU A 296 -9.26 -21.35 -16.54
CA LEU A 296 -10.25 -22.17 -15.86
C LEU A 296 -11.70 -21.81 -16.24
N GLY A 297 -11.98 -20.52 -16.43
CA GLY A 297 -13.27 -20.04 -16.92
C GLY A 297 -13.57 -20.45 -18.37
N ALA A 298 -12.56 -20.41 -19.24
CA ALA A 298 -12.65 -20.84 -20.64
C ALA A 298 -12.94 -22.35 -20.76
N GLU A 299 -12.34 -23.16 -19.86
CA GLU A 299 -12.59 -24.61 -19.76
C GLU A 299 -13.92 -24.96 -19.09
N GLY A 300 -14.62 -23.97 -18.53
CA GLY A 300 -15.88 -24.18 -17.78
C GLY A 300 -15.68 -24.87 -16.43
N LYS A 301 -14.45 -24.90 -15.90
CA LYS A 301 -14.10 -25.55 -14.62
C LYS A 301 -14.31 -24.64 -13.41
N LYS A 302 -14.35 -23.31 -13.60
CA LYS A 302 -14.52 -22.31 -12.53
C LYS A 302 -15.49 -21.22 -12.97
N GLU A 303 -16.46 -20.86 -12.13
CA GLU A 303 -17.49 -19.85 -12.44
C GLU A 303 -17.04 -18.40 -12.14
N LEU A 304 -15.76 -18.16 -11.84
CA LEU A 304 -15.26 -16.83 -11.47
C LEU A 304 -14.82 -16.04 -12.70
N ILE A 305 -15.41 -14.87 -12.91
CA ILE A 305 -15.10 -13.93 -14.00
C ILE A 305 -13.87 -13.10 -13.62
N PRO A 306 -12.71 -13.22 -14.29
CA PRO A 306 -11.56 -12.38 -14.00
C PRO A 306 -11.73 -10.99 -14.61
N VAL A 307 -11.52 -9.95 -13.80
CA VAL A 307 -11.52 -8.54 -14.25
C VAL A 307 -10.24 -7.90 -13.73
N TYR A 308 -9.38 -7.43 -14.64
CA TYR A 308 -8.14 -6.74 -14.30
C TYR A 308 -8.29 -5.23 -14.49
N LEU A 309 -7.98 -4.47 -13.45
CA LEU A 309 -8.00 -3.01 -13.45
C LEU A 309 -6.69 -2.48 -12.88
N ARG A 310 -6.14 -1.44 -13.53
CA ARG A 310 -5.13 -0.59 -12.90
C ARG A 310 -5.84 0.51 -12.12
N LEU A 311 -5.47 0.68 -10.85
CA LEU A 311 -6.13 1.64 -9.97
C LEU A 311 -5.93 3.09 -10.42
N ARG A 312 -4.79 3.41 -11.05
CA ARG A 312 -4.57 4.72 -11.68
C ARG A 312 -5.63 5.03 -12.73
N ASP A 313 -5.83 4.12 -13.69
CA ASP A 313 -6.77 4.31 -14.80
C ASP A 313 -8.20 4.57 -14.29
N PHE A 314 -8.59 3.89 -13.20
CA PHE A 314 -9.86 4.12 -12.51
C PHE A 314 -9.99 5.54 -11.94
N CYS A 315 -8.93 6.04 -11.28
CA CYS A 315 -8.94 7.38 -10.67
C CYS A 315 -9.11 8.49 -11.73
N CYS A 316 -8.51 8.32 -12.90
CA CYS A 316 -8.61 9.27 -14.00
C CYS A 316 -10.01 9.30 -14.63
N ALA A 317 -10.73 8.18 -14.65
CA ALA A 317 -12.01 8.04 -15.35
C ALA A 317 -13.19 8.79 -14.69
N LYS A 318 -13.06 9.22 -13.42
CA LYS A 318 -14.13 9.88 -12.62
C LYS A 318 -15.46 9.11 -12.57
N ASN A 319 -15.43 7.80 -12.82
CA ASN A 319 -16.58 6.90 -12.78
C ASN A 319 -16.73 6.27 -11.39
N THR A 320 -17.91 5.73 -11.08
CA THR A 320 -18.02 4.78 -9.96
C THR A 320 -17.28 3.47 -10.29
N LEU A 321 -16.79 2.74 -9.29
CA LEU A 321 -16.08 1.48 -9.53
C LEU A 321 -16.93 0.47 -10.32
N ASP A 322 -18.25 0.46 -10.08
CA ASP A 322 -19.22 -0.34 -10.82
C ASP A 322 -19.26 -0.02 -12.32
N GLU A 323 -19.26 1.27 -12.65
CA GLU A 323 -19.28 1.75 -14.04
C GLU A 323 -17.95 1.45 -14.72
N PHE A 324 -16.85 1.64 -14.00
CA PHE A 324 -15.52 1.37 -14.54
C PHE A 324 -15.28 -0.13 -14.78
N VAL A 325 -15.74 -1.01 -13.88
CA VAL A 325 -15.72 -2.47 -14.10
C VAL A 325 -16.51 -2.84 -15.36
N LYS A 326 -17.71 -2.27 -15.55
CA LYS A 326 -18.51 -2.52 -16.76
C LYS A 326 -17.81 -2.02 -18.01
N GLN A 327 -17.21 -0.84 -17.95
CA GLN A 327 -16.43 -0.28 -19.06
C GLN A 327 -15.28 -1.21 -19.43
N GLN A 328 -14.49 -1.67 -18.45
CA GLN A 328 -13.37 -2.58 -18.71
C GLN A 328 -13.83 -3.89 -19.37
N ILE A 329 -14.91 -4.49 -18.86
CA ILE A 329 -15.45 -5.73 -19.42
C ILE A 329 -15.93 -5.51 -20.87
N ASN A 330 -16.57 -4.36 -21.14
CA ASN A 330 -16.99 -3.98 -22.49
C ASN A 330 -15.82 -3.85 -23.44
N GLU A 331 -14.74 -3.18 -23.02
CA GLU A 331 -13.52 -3.02 -23.83
C GLU A 331 -12.83 -4.37 -24.12
N ASP A 332 -12.91 -5.29 -23.17
CA ASP A 332 -12.34 -6.64 -23.26
C ASP A 332 -13.26 -7.66 -23.97
N SER A 333 -14.48 -7.28 -24.41
CA SER A 333 -15.47 -8.16 -25.05
C SER A 333 -15.64 -7.91 -26.56
N ASP A 334 -15.91 -8.97 -27.34
CA ASP A 334 -16.13 -8.89 -28.81
C ASP A 334 -17.58 -8.59 -29.20
N SER A 335 -18.49 -8.55 -28.21
CA SER A 335 -19.92 -8.27 -28.43
C SER A 335 -20.44 -7.33 -27.35
N PRO A 336 -20.07 -6.03 -27.40
CA PRO A 336 -20.51 -5.03 -26.42
C PRO A 336 -22.04 -4.96 -26.33
N GLU A 337 -22.76 -5.20 -27.44
CA GLU A 337 -24.22 -5.23 -27.43
C GLU A 337 -24.81 -6.37 -26.59
N MET A 338 -24.13 -7.51 -26.46
CA MET A 338 -24.62 -8.61 -25.63
C MET A 338 -24.39 -8.32 -24.13
N LEU A 339 -23.34 -7.56 -23.82
CA LEU A 339 -23.09 -7.07 -22.46
C LEU A 339 -24.18 -6.11 -22.02
N ASP A 340 -24.62 -5.19 -22.87
CA ASP A 340 -25.72 -4.29 -22.54
C ASP A 340 -27.01 -5.06 -22.23
N VAL A 341 -27.29 -6.16 -22.95
CA VAL A 341 -28.41 -7.06 -22.68
C VAL A 341 -28.24 -7.85 -21.37
N LEU A 342 -27.01 -8.24 -21.01
CA LEU A 342 -26.67 -8.93 -19.75
C LEU A 342 -26.60 -7.97 -18.54
N CYS A 343 -26.17 -6.73 -18.74
CA CYS A 343 -25.92 -5.69 -17.73
C CYS A 343 -27.16 -4.86 -17.37
N ASP A 344 -28.21 -4.89 -18.18
CA ASP A 344 -29.46 -4.14 -17.99
C ASP A 344 -30.19 -4.44 -16.66
N LYS A 345 -29.68 -5.38 -15.82
CA LYS A 345 -30.36 -5.82 -14.59
C LYS A 345 -29.51 -5.91 -13.32
N ARG A 346 -28.29 -5.37 -13.22
CA ARG A 346 -27.36 -5.58 -12.05
C ARG A 346 -26.93 -7.04 -11.83
N ARG A 347 -27.63 -8.02 -12.39
CA ARG A 347 -27.41 -9.48 -12.30
C ARG A 347 -26.04 -9.97 -12.78
N PHE A 348 -25.37 -9.22 -13.65
CA PHE A 348 -24.04 -9.59 -14.14
C PHE A 348 -22.96 -9.38 -13.06
N LEU A 349 -22.97 -8.23 -12.38
CA LEU A 349 -22.05 -7.96 -11.27
C LEU A 349 -22.38 -8.79 -10.00
N GLU A 350 -23.54 -9.44 -9.96
CA GLU A 350 -23.91 -10.42 -8.92
C GLU A 350 -23.35 -11.83 -9.19
N GLN A 351 -22.77 -12.07 -10.38
CA GLN A 351 -22.06 -13.33 -10.66
C GLN A 351 -20.80 -13.43 -9.77
N PRO A 352 -20.28 -14.65 -9.54
CA PRO A 352 -18.98 -14.81 -8.90
C PRO A 352 -17.90 -14.15 -9.78
N MET A 353 -17.23 -13.13 -9.28
CA MET A 353 -16.15 -12.42 -9.99
C MET A 353 -14.86 -12.46 -9.19
N ALA A 354 -13.73 -12.36 -9.88
CA ALA A 354 -12.42 -12.12 -9.32
C ALA A 354 -11.91 -10.78 -9.86
N LEU A 355 -11.95 -9.76 -9.01
CA LEU A 355 -11.52 -8.40 -9.30
C LEU A 355 -10.06 -8.22 -8.87
N PHE A 356 -9.21 -7.92 -9.84
CA PHE A 356 -7.78 -7.71 -9.67
C PHE A 356 -7.50 -6.21 -9.79
N LEU A 357 -7.17 -5.56 -8.67
CA LEU A 357 -6.88 -4.13 -8.59
C LEU A 357 -5.37 -3.92 -8.42
N ASP A 358 -4.69 -3.50 -9.47
CA ASP A 358 -3.23 -3.38 -9.49
C ASP A 358 -2.77 -1.94 -9.25
N GLY A 359 -1.75 -1.76 -8.39
CA GLY A 359 -1.04 -0.48 -8.21
C GLY A 359 -1.74 0.52 -7.28
N LEU A 360 -2.09 0.12 -6.06
CA LEU A 360 -2.63 1.07 -5.06
C LEU A 360 -1.60 2.16 -4.65
N ASP A 361 -0.31 1.87 -4.79
CA ASP A 361 0.78 2.84 -4.58
C ASP A 361 0.98 3.80 -5.77
N GLU A 362 0.19 3.66 -6.83
CA GLU A 362 0.30 4.47 -8.06
C GLU A 362 -0.73 5.61 -8.12
N ILE A 363 -1.46 5.83 -7.03
CA ILE A 363 -2.49 6.87 -6.91
C ILE A 363 -1.86 8.16 -6.37
N GLU A 364 -2.01 9.23 -7.14
CA GLU A 364 -1.33 10.53 -7.00
C GLU A 364 -1.71 11.33 -5.73
N ASP A 365 -2.78 10.96 -5.01
CA ASP A 365 -3.28 11.71 -3.84
C ASP A 365 -3.60 10.81 -2.62
N PRO A 366 -2.95 11.03 -1.45
CA PRO A 366 -3.24 10.30 -0.21
C PRO A 366 -4.69 10.39 0.27
N GLU A 367 -5.37 11.52 0.05
CA GLU A 367 -6.79 11.65 0.37
C GLU A 367 -7.65 10.77 -0.56
N THR A 368 -7.25 10.64 -1.82
CA THR A 368 -7.87 9.73 -2.80
C THR A 368 -7.60 8.27 -2.45
N ASN A 369 -6.43 7.92 -1.92
CA ASN A 369 -6.14 6.57 -1.43
C ASN A 369 -7.09 6.17 -0.29
N LYS A 370 -7.32 7.04 0.70
CA LYS A 370 -8.33 6.81 1.75
C LYS A 370 -9.75 6.68 1.20
N LYS A 371 -10.10 7.48 0.18
CA LYS A 371 -11.41 7.33 -0.50
C LYS A 371 -11.53 6.00 -1.22
N ILE A 372 -10.45 5.48 -1.80
CA ILE A 372 -10.43 4.20 -2.51
C ILE A 372 -10.70 3.03 -1.57
N ALA A 373 -10.12 3.04 -0.37
CA ALA A 373 -10.47 2.06 0.66
C ALA A 373 -11.99 2.03 0.92
N GLY A 374 -12.62 3.21 1.07
CA GLY A 374 -14.07 3.33 1.23
C GLY A 374 -14.88 2.89 0.00
N ILE A 375 -14.41 3.21 -1.21
CA ILE A 375 -15.04 2.78 -2.47
C ILE A 375 -14.97 1.26 -2.62
N MET A 376 -13.82 0.66 -2.34
CA MET A 376 -13.61 -0.79 -2.39
C MET A 376 -14.45 -1.52 -1.34
N ASP A 377 -14.54 -1.00 -0.11
CA ASP A 377 -15.42 -1.56 0.93
C ASP A 377 -16.90 -1.46 0.54
N ALA A 378 -17.34 -0.31 -0.01
CA ALA A 378 -18.69 -0.15 -0.51
C ALA A 378 -19.00 -1.13 -1.66
N PHE A 379 -18.07 -1.31 -2.59
CA PHE A 379 -18.19 -2.29 -3.68
C PHE A 379 -18.28 -3.72 -3.14
N ALA A 380 -17.41 -4.07 -2.18
CA ALA A 380 -17.35 -5.40 -1.61
C ALA A 380 -18.58 -5.74 -0.74
N LYS A 381 -19.20 -4.73 -0.10
CA LYS A 381 -20.51 -4.84 0.57
C LYS A 381 -21.65 -5.03 -0.44
N LYS A 382 -21.59 -4.33 -1.56
CA LYS A 382 -22.61 -4.42 -2.63
C LYS A 382 -22.55 -5.75 -3.38
N TYR A 383 -21.36 -6.30 -3.59
CA TYR A 383 -21.12 -7.55 -4.32
C TYR A 383 -20.37 -8.58 -3.45
N PRO A 384 -21.03 -9.24 -2.48
CA PRO A 384 -20.37 -10.11 -1.50
C PRO A 384 -19.79 -11.41 -2.10
N ARG A 385 -20.19 -11.76 -3.33
CA ARG A 385 -19.64 -12.88 -4.10
C ARG A 385 -18.40 -12.50 -4.92
N CYS A 386 -18.09 -11.20 -5.02
CA CYS A 386 -16.89 -10.72 -5.68
C CYS A 386 -15.68 -10.97 -4.78
N ARG A 387 -14.64 -11.56 -5.35
CA ARG A 387 -13.32 -11.69 -4.73
C ARG A 387 -12.46 -10.53 -5.16
N ILE A 388 -11.73 -9.93 -4.23
CA ILE A 388 -10.95 -8.74 -4.52
C ILE A 388 -9.50 -9.01 -4.12
N ILE A 389 -8.59 -8.84 -5.06
CA ILE A 389 -7.15 -8.90 -4.83
C ILE A 389 -6.58 -7.54 -5.20
N VAL A 390 -5.91 -6.91 -4.24
CA VAL A 390 -5.32 -5.58 -4.41
C VAL A 390 -3.82 -5.67 -4.21
N THR A 391 -3.03 -5.06 -5.09
CA THR A 391 -1.57 -4.97 -4.92
C THR A 391 -1.15 -3.55 -4.51
N SER A 392 -0.12 -3.46 -3.68
CA SER A 392 0.51 -2.19 -3.33
C SER A 392 1.98 -2.37 -2.92
N ARG A 393 2.73 -1.27 -2.87
CA ARG A 393 3.99 -1.22 -2.10
C ARG A 393 3.68 -1.13 -0.59
N PRO A 394 4.62 -1.51 0.29
CA PRO A 394 4.35 -1.46 1.73
C PRO A 394 4.30 -0.02 2.27
N ILE A 395 4.98 0.92 1.62
CA ILE A 395 5.06 2.33 2.02
C ILE A 395 3.67 2.97 1.99
N GLY A 396 3.28 3.59 3.10
CA GLY A 396 2.00 4.30 3.21
C GLY A 396 0.77 3.40 3.36
N LEU A 397 0.93 2.07 3.34
CA LEU A 397 -0.17 1.12 3.47
C LEU A 397 -0.36 0.65 4.90
N LYS A 398 -1.53 0.92 5.48
CA LYS A 398 -1.93 0.41 6.80
C LYS A 398 -3.06 -0.61 6.64
N SER A 399 -2.91 -1.77 7.27
CA SER A 399 -3.96 -2.80 7.25
C SER A 399 -5.26 -2.34 7.91
N GLU A 400 -5.18 -1.42 8.87
CA GLU A 400 -6.32 -0.82 9.56
C GLU A 400 -7.26 -0.07 8.59
N ASP A 401 -6.71 0.49 7.51
CA ASP A 401 -7.49 1.23 6.51
C ASP A 401 -8.31 0.29 5.60
N TYR A 402 -8.01 -1.02 5.60
CA TYR A 402 -8.62 -2.03 4.73
C TYR A 402 -9.26 -3.17 5.54
N PRO A 403 -10.30 -2.89 6.34
CA PRO A 403 -10.93 -3.90 7.19
C PRO A 403 -11.54 -5.06 6.35
N GLY A 404 -11.28 -6.28 6.77
CA GLY A 404 -11.79 -7.49 6.10
C GLY A 404 -11.00 -7.93 4.87
N TYR A 405 -9.85 -7.31 4.58
CA TYR A 405 -8.85 -7.82 3.64
C TYR A 405 -7.77 -8.58 4.39
N ARG A 406 -7.42 -9.79 3.92
CA ARG A 406 -6.29 -10.52 4.47
C ARG A 406 -4.97 -9.88 4.02
N PRO A 407 -4.11 -9.47 4.95
CA PRO A 407 -2.80 -8.90 4.63
C PRO A 407 -1.79 -9.98 4.22
N LEU A 408 -1.20 -9.87 3.03
CA LEU A 408 -0.19 -10.80 2.51
C LEU A 408 1.05 -10.11 1.91
N ASP A 409 2.25 -10.44 2.38
CA ASP A 409 3.52 -9.99 1.79
C ASP A 409 3.98 -11.00 0.72
N LEU A 410 4.34 -10.48 -0.45
CA LEU A 410 5.02 -11.21 -1.51
C LEU A 410 6.47 -11.43 -1.12
N LEU A 411 6.81 -12.70 -0.92
CA LEU A 411 8.12 -13.12 -0.45
C LEU A 411 9.19 -13.00 -1.55
N PRO A 412 10.46 -12.78 -1.18
CA PRO A 412 11.58 -12.91 -2.10
C PRO A 412 11.67 -14.30 -2.73
N LEU A 413 12.33 -14.41 -3.89
CA LEU A 413 12.59 -15.69 -4.53
C LEU A 413 13.52 -16.54 -3.65
N ASP A 414 13.12 -17.77 -3.38
CA ASP A 414 13.99 -18.75 -2.73
C ASP A 414 14.99 -19.38 -3.71
N ASP A 415 15.88 -20.21 -3.18
CA ASP A 415 16.93 -20.86 -3.97
C ASP A 415 16.40 -21.78 -5.08
N LEU A 416 15.30 -22.48 -4.81
CA LEU A 416 14.72 -23.43 -5.76
C LEU A 416 14.11 -22.66 -6.93
N VAL A 417 13.35 -21.61 -6.61
CA VAL A 417 12.69 -20.75 -7.59
C VAL A 417 13.70 -19.93 -8.39
N MET A 418 14.77 -19.42 -7.75
CA MET A 418 15.86 -18.74 -8.47
C MET A 418 16.52 -19.67 -9.49
N LYS A 419 16.81 -20.93 -9.13
CA LYS A 419 17.37 -21.91 -10.08
C LYS A 419 16.41 -22.20 -11.23
N GLU A 420 15.12 -22.36 -10.95
CA GLU A 420 14.10 -22.55 -11.98
C GLU A 420 14.05 -21.36 -12.95
N TYR A 421 14.14 -20.13 -12.42
CA TYR A 421 14.20 -18.92 -13.22
C TYR A 421 15.43 -18.90 -14.14
N LEU A 422 16.61 -19.26 -13.62
CA LEU A 422 17.84 -19.35 -14.41
C LEU A 422 17.72 -20.40 -15.52
N GLY A 423 17.15 -21.57 -15.23
CA GLY A 423 16.88 -22.62 -16.23
C GLY A 423 16.00 -22.11 -17.37
N LYS A 424 14.90 -21.44 -17.03
CA LYS A 424 13.99 -20.81 -18.01
C LYS A 424 14.67 -19.72 -18.83
N TRP A 425 15.46 -18.85 -18.19
CA TRP A 425 16.14 -17.73 -18.86
C TRP A 425 17.22 -18.22 -19.86
N PHE A 426 18.10 -19.10 -19.39
CA PHE A 426 19.23 -19.60 -20.17
C PHE A 426 18.92 -20.87 -20.97
N LYS A 427 17.64 -21.27 -21.06
CA LYS A 427 17.18 -22.47 -21.78
C LYS A 427 17.98 -23.73 -21.38
N ASP A 428 18.19 -23.89 -20.08
CA ASP A 428 18.94 -24.98 -19.44
C ASP A 428 20.43 -25.08 -19.84
N ASP A 429 21.07 -23.98 -20.25
CA ASP A 429 22.55 -23.88 -20.40
C ASP A 429 23.24 -24.02 -19.03
N THR A 430 23.64 -25.25 -18.70
CA THR A 430 24.18 -25.62 -17.39
C THR A 430 25.45 -24.86 -17.04
N ASP A 431 26.30 -24.54 -18.01
CA ASP A 431 27.57 -23.87 -17.75
C ASP A 431 27.34 -22.44 -17.22
N LYS A 432 26.42 -21.70 -17.84
CA LYS A 432 26.05 -20.35 -17.39
C LYS A 432 25.34 -20.37 -16.04
N ILE A 433 24.43 -21.33 -15.86
CA ILE A 433 23.66 -21.47 -14.61
C ILE A 433 24.61 -21.80 -13.45
N ASP A 434 25.55 -22.71 -13.64
CA ASP A 434 26.50 -23.13 -12.59
C ASP A 434 27.45 -21.99 -12.19
N VAL A 435 27.89 -21.16 -13.15
CA VAL A 435 28.73 -19.98 -12.86
C VAL A 435 27.97 -18.95 -12.02
N LEU A 436 26.73 -18.61 -12.42
CA LEU A 436 25.89 -17.68 -11.65
C LEU A 436 25.57 -18.25 -10.27
N TRP A 437 25.19 -19.52 -10.20
CA TRP A 437 24.82 -20.18 -8.96
C TRP A 437 26.00 -20.25 -7.97
N LYS A 438 27.19 -20.59 -8.47
CA LYS A 438 28.42 -20.53 -7.67
C LYS A 438 28.66 -19.13 -7.13
N THR A 439 28.48 -18.11 -7.96
CA THR A 439 28.67 -16.71 -7.54
C THR A 439 27.67 -16.28 -6.47
N PHE A 440 26.41 -16.76 -6.54
CA PHE A 440 25.42 -16.51 -5.48
C PHE A 440 25.80 -17.19 -4.15
N GLY A 441 26.50 -18.33 -4.20
CA GLY A 441 27.09 -18.97 -3.02
C GLY A 441 28.27 -18.19 -2.44
N ASP A 442 29.17 -17.70 -3.29
CA ASP A 442 30.39 -17.00 -2.88
C ASP A 442 30.13 -15.55 -2.43
N LYS A 443 29.08 -14.90 -2.94
CA LYS A 443 28.77 -13.48 -2.71
C LYS A 443 27.32 -13.27 -2.23
N PRO A 444 27.06 -13.25 -0.89
CA PRO A 444 25.72 -13.12 -0.31
C PRO A 444 24.95 -11.86 -0.74
N ARG A 445 25.63 -10.73 -0.96
CA ARG A 445 24.98 -9.49 -1.44
C ARG A 445 24.37 -9.65 -2.83
N ILE A 446 25.06 -10.33 -3.74
CA ILE A 446 24.55 -10.58 -5.10
C ILE A 446 23.35 -11.51 -5.04
N ARG A 447 23.41 -12.54 -4.20
CA ARG A 447 22.27 -13.43 -3.95
C ARG A 447 21.06 -12.68 -3.40
N ALA A 448 21.26 -11.74 -2.48
CA ALA A 448 20.17 -10.90 -1.97
C ALA A 448 19.52 -10.04 -3.07
N LEU A 449 20.31 -9.49 -4.00
CA LEU A 449 19.76 -8.80 -5.18
C LEU A 449 18.98 -9.76 -6.09
N ALA A 450 19.53 -10.96 -6.35
CA ALA A 450 18.91 -12.00 -7.17
C ALA A 450 17.58 -12.53 -6.60
N ALA A 451 17.34 -12.38 -5.30
CA ALA A 451 16.05 -12.73 -4.70
C ALA A 451 14.90 -11.80 -5.15
N ASN A 452 15.20 -10.66 -5.79
CA ASN A 452 14.20 -9.79 -6.44
C ASN A 452 14.08 -10.16 -7.93
N PRO A 453 12.89 -10.54 -8.44
CA PRO A 453 12.73 -11.00 -9.83
C PRO A 453 13.21 -10.00 -10.89
N PHE A 454 12.97 -8.70 -10.68
CA PHE A 454 13.39 -7.67 -11.62
C PHE A 454 14.92 -7.51 -11.64
N LEU A 455 15.56 -7.48 -10.46
CA LEU A 455 17.02 -7.41 -10.37
C LEU A 455 17.70 -8.70 -10.88
N LEU A 456 17.11 -9.87 -10.63
CA LEU A 456 17.56 -11.14 -11.22
C LEU A 456 17.53 -11.09 -12.74
N SER A 457 16.46 -10.53 -13.32
CA SER A 457 16.38 -10.32 -14.78
C SER A 457 17.50 -9.44 -15.31
N MET A 458 17.83 -8.36 -14.58
CA MET A 458 18.94 -7.47 -14.96
C MET A 458 20.29 -8.17 -14.84
N ILE A 459 20.52 -8.96 -13.77
CA ILE A 459 21.73 -9.79 -13.60
C ILE A 459 21.86 -10.78 -14.76
N CYS A 460 20.79 -11.51 -15.08
CA CYS A 460 20.79 -12.48 -16.17
C CYS A 460 21.04 -11.81 -17.53
N PHE A 461 20.47 -10.63 -17.74
CA PHE A 461 20.69 -9.83 -18.95
C PHE A 461 22.15 -9.36 -19.07
N THR A 462 22.73 -8.75 -18.03
CA THR A 462 24.11 -8.25 -18.10
C THR A 462 25.12 -9.40 -18.20
N PHE A 463 24.90 -10.49 -17.47
CA PHE A 463 25.71 -11.70 -17.56
C PHE A 463 25.58 -12.38 -18.94
N GLY A 464 24.38 -12.37 -19.53
CA GLY A 464 24.15 -12.92 -20.87
C GLY A 464 24.90 -12.17 -21.98
N ILE A 465 25.24 -10.90 -21.76
CA ILE A 465 26.03 -10.09 -22.70
C ILE A 465 27.53 -10.38 -22.57
N ASP A 466 28.04 -10.44 -21.34
CA ASP A 466 29.44 -10.72 -21.03
C ASP A 466 29.51 -11.57 -19.77
N ASP A 467 29.66 -12.89 -19.96
CA ASP A 467 29.73 -13.89 -18.89
C ASP A 467 31.04 -13.82 -18.08
N LYS A 468 31.99 -12.98 -18.52
CA LYS A 468 33.26 -12.72 -17.81
C LYS A 468 33.24 -11.43 -17.01
N ALA A 469 32.20 -10.61 -17.16
CA ALA A 469 32.07 -9.37 -16.41
C ALA A 469 31.86 -9.66 -14.92
N GLU A 470 32.46 -8.85 -14.05
CA GLU A 470 32.21 -8.96 -12.62
C GLU A 470 30.75 -8.58 -12.30
N LEU A 471 30.06 -9.46 -11.60
CA LEU A 471 28.70 -9.20 -11.14
C LEU A 471 28.67 -8.11 -10.06
N ILE A 472 27.65 -7.28 -10.15
CA ILE A 472 27.53 -6.06 -9.36
C ILE A 472 26.77 -6.30 -8.05
N GLU A 473 27.36 -5.86 -6.94
CA GLU A 473 26.84 -6.09 -5.58
C GLU A 473 25.88 -5.00 -5.08
N ARG A 474 25.69 -3.91 -5.85
CA ARG A 474 24.82 -2.77 -5.49
C ARG A 474 23.78 -2.52 -6.57
N ARG A 475 22.51 -2.33 -6.19
CA ARG A 475 21.44 -2.11 -7.16
C ARG A 475 21.65 -0.88 -8.02
N SER A 476 22.06 0.27 -7.46
CA SER A 476 22.30 1.51 -8.22
C SER A 476 23.29 1.31 -9.37
N GLN A 477 24.35 0.53 -9.13
CA GLN A 477 25.36 0.19 -10.11
C GLN A 477 24.88 -0.89 -11.09
N LEU A 478 24.05 -1.84 -10.65
CA LEU A 478 23.42 -2.82 -11.53
C LEU A 478 22.48 -2.12 -12.53
N TYR A 479 21.68 -1.15 -12.06
CA TYR A 479 20.90 -0.27 -12.93
C TYR A 479 21.81 0.46 -13.93
N ALA A 480 22.86 1.13 -13.46
CA ALA A 480 23.77 1.87 -14.31
C ALA A 480 24.43 1.03 -15.40
N ASN A 481 24.93 -0.15 -15.04
CA ASN A 481 25.55 -1.05 -16.00
C ASN A 481 24.53 -1.57 -17.01
N CYS A 482 23.35 -1.98 -16.55
CA CYS A 482 22.31 -2.51 -17.40
C CYS A 482 21.75 -1.47 -18.38
N THR A 483 21.40 -0.27 -17.91
CA THR A 483 20.91 0.82 -18.77
C THR A 483 21.99 1.28 -19.73
N ARG A 484 23.26 1.30 -19.29
CA ARG A 484 24.38 1.56 -20.19
C ARG A 484 24.47 0.51 -21.28
N SER A 485 24.44 -0.78 -20.96
CA SER A 485 24.48 -1.85 -21.97
C SER A 485 23.29 -1.84 -22.95
N LEU A 486 22.16 -1.24 -22.56
CA LEU A 486 20.99 -1.03 -23.41
C LEU A 486 21.13 0.22 -24.30
N LEU A 487 21.73 1.29 -23.80
CA LEU A 487 21.87 2.56 -24.52
C LEU A 487 23.18 2.71 -25.33
N ASP A 488 24.26 2.06 -24.89
CA ASP A 488 25.64 2.10 -25.44
C ASP A 488 25.85 1.00 -26.48
N ARG A 489 24.96 0.97 -27.49
CA ARG A 489 25.08 0.10 -28.67
C ARG A 489 25.16 0.98 -29.91
N PRO A 490 25.93 0.56 -30.94
CA PRO A 490 26.01 1.33 -32.17
C PRO A 490 24.61 1.42 -32.78
N TYR A 491 23.99 2.60 -32.69
CA TYR A 491 22.85 3.00 -33.51
C TYR A 491 23.37 3.12 -34.96
N ASP A 492 23.63 1.95 -35.54
CA ASP A 492 24.21 1.62 -36.84
C ASP A 492 24.95 2.78 -37.55
N THR A 493 26.26 2.88 -37.30
CA THR A 493 27.15 3.83 -37.99
C THR A 493 27.37 3.50 -39.47
N ASP A 494 26.99 2.31 -39.96
CA ASP A 494 27.23 1.85 -41.33
C ASP A 494 26.07 2.13 -42.31
N GLN A 495 24.93 2.65 -41.82
CA GLN A 495 23.80 3.07 -42.66
C GLN A 495 23.68 4.59 -42.86
N ARG A 496 24.80 5.30 -43.08
CA ARG A 496 24.81 6.74 -43.45
C ARG A 496 24.04 7.11 -44.75
N GLN A 497 23.33 6.16 -45.37
CA GLN A 497 22.60 6.34 -46.62
C GLN A 497 21.06 6.35 -46.49
N THR A 498 20.45 6.14 -45.31
CA THR A 498 18.98 5.89 -45.23
C THR A 498 18.12 6.95 -44.54
N GLY A 499 18.66 8.08 -44.08
CA GLY A 499 17.83 9.19 -43.55
C GLY A 499 17.12 8.91 -42.22
N LYS A 500 17.54 7.90 -41.46
CA LYS A 500 17.04 7.60 -40.10
C LYS A 500 17.65 8.55 -39.05
N VAL A 501 16.94 8.74 -37.94
CA VAL A 501 17.40 9.52 -36.77
C VAL A 501 18.55 8.79 -36.08
N HIS A 502 19.64 9.51 -35.82
CA HIS A 502 20.77 9.03 -35.03
C HIS A 502 20.80 9.79 -33.70
N ILE A 503 21.02 9.07 -32.60
CA ILE A 503 21.20 9.62 -31.27
C ILE A 503 22.40 8.97 -30.59
N THR A 504 23.19 9.76 -29.87
CA THR A 504 24.30 9.26 -29.05
C THR A 504 23.81 8.75 -27.70
N TYR A 505 24.64 7.96 -27.01
CA TYR A 505 24.37 7.53 -25.63
C TYR A 505 24.03 8.72 -24.70
N GLU A 506 24.84 9.78 -24.74
CA GLU A 506 24.66 10.97 -23.90
C GLU A 506 23.35 11.71 -24.19
N GLU A 507 22.96 11.80 -25.47
CA GLU A 507 21.71 12.43 -25.87
C GLU A 507 20.49 11.61 -25.43
N ALA A 508 20.54 10.28 -25.58
CA ALA A 508 19.47 9.39 -25.14
C ALA A 508 19.32 9.42 -23.60
N LEU A 509 20.45 9.36 -22.90
CA LEU A 509 20.52 9.44 -21.45
C LEU A 509 19.97 10.79 -20.94
N GLY A 510 20.42 11.91 -21.54
CA GLY A 510 19.95 13.26 -21.21
C GLY A 510 18.43 13.39 -21.38
N LEU A 511 17.90 12.90 -22.50
CA LEU A 511 16.47 12.94 -22.75
C LEU A 511 15.66 12.12 -21.73
N LEU A 512 16.10 10.89 -21.42
CA LEU A 512 15.44 10.04 -20.44
C LEU A 512 15.50 10.63 -19.02
N LYS A 513 16.60 11.30 -18.64
CA LYS A 513 16.72 12.03 -17.37
C LYS A 513 15.75 13.21 -17.29
N ASP A 514 15.65 14.00 -18.36
CA ASP A 514 14.74 15.15 -18.40
C ASP A 514 13.26 14.73 -18.38
N ILE A 515 12.91 13.71 -19.16
CA ILE A 515 11.57 13.12 -19.17
C ILE A 515 11.26 12.57 -17.78
N SER A 516 12.10 11.68 -17.26
CA SER A 516 11.86 11.03 -15.97
C SER A 516 11.62 12.04 -14.85
N LEU A 517 12.50 13.02 -14.66
CA LEU A 517 12.38 14.01 -13.58
C LEU A 517 11.14 14.91 -13.72
N LYS A 518 10.84 15.41 -14.92
CA LYS A 518 9.69 16.32 -15.12
C LYS A 518 8.38 15.59 -14.91
N PHE A 519 8.22 14.41 -15.51
CA PHE A 519 7.04 13.58 -15.32
C PHE A 519 6.88 13.13 -13.86
N PHE A 520 7.98 12.83 -13.16
CA PHE A 520 7.94 12.50 -11.73
C PHE A 520 7.47 13.69 -10.88
N LEU A 521 7.91 14.92 -11.22
CA LEU A 521 7.46 16.15 -10.56
C LEU A 521 5.99 16.48 -10.85
N TRP A 522 5.53 16.19 -12.06
CA TRP A 522 4.11 16.33 -12.45
C TRP A 522 3.24 15.18 -11.93
N GLN A 523 3.85 14.14 -11.37
CA GLN A 523 3.20 12.90 -10.95
C GLN A 523 2.47 12.19 -12.10
N GLU A 524 2.97 12.34 -13.32
CA GLU A 524 2.44 11.75 -14.53
C GLU A 524 3.31 10.56 -14.93
N ALA A 525 2.77 9.34 -14.93
CA ALA A 525 3.54 8.14 -15.29
C ALA A 525 3.57 7.84 -16.79
N ASP A 526 2.59 8.36 -17.53
CA ASP A 526 2.47 8.20 -18.97
C ASP A 526 2.99 9.48 -19.64
N PHE A 527 3.88 9.30 -20.60
CA PHE A 527 4.50 10.37 -21.34
C PHE A 527 3.52 10.93 -22.37
N ASP A 528 2.75 11.92 -21.95
CA ASP A 528 1.87 12.68 -22.83
C ASP A 528 2.69 13.26 -24.02
N PRO A 529 2.27 13.03 -25.28
CA PRO A 529 3.00 13.49 -26.45
C PRO A 529 3.27 15.00 -26.49
N ASP A 530 2.36 15.82 -25.97
CA ASP A 530 2.52 17.27 -26.00
C ASP A 530 3.51 17.73 -24.92
N HIS A 531 3.45 17.12 -23.73
CA HIS A 531 4.47 17.31 -22.70
C HIS A 531 5.87 16.88 -23.18
N VAL A 532 5.98 15.72 -23.83
CA VAL A 532 7.25 15.24 -24.44
C VAL A 532 7.81 16.25 -25.45
N LYS A 533 6.97 16.82 -26.33
CA LYS A 533 7.39 17.86 -27.29
C LYS A 533 7.90 19.11 -26.59
N VAL A 534 7.26 19.53 -25.49
CA VAL A 534 7.72 20.69 -24.69
C VAL A 534 9.10 20.40 -24.11
N ILE A 535 9.33 19.21 -23.56
CA ILE A 535 10.64 18.79 -23.04
C ILE A 535 11.68 18.82 -24.16
N GLY A 536 11.37 18.19 -25.29
CA GLY A 536 12.25 18.13 -26.46
C GLY A 536 12.67 19.49 -27.02
N ARG A 537 11.76 20.48 -27.03
CA ARG A 537 12.07 21.86 -27.46
C ARG A 537 13.01 22.58 -26.50
N SER A 538 12.95 22.24 -25.22
CA SER A 538 13.79 22.84 -24.17
C SER A 538 15.11 22.08 -23.93
N HIS A 539 15.32 20.95 -24.61
CA HIS A 539 16.47 20.09 -24.37
C HIS A 539 17.76 20.77 -24.89
N PRO A 540 18.86 20.77 -24.11
CA PRO A 540 20.08 21.53 -24.42
C PRO A 540 20.79 21.10 -25.70
N THR A 541 20.55 19.88 -26.19
CA THR A 541 21.15 19.36 -27.41
C THR A 541 20.45 19.88 -28.68
N ALA A 542 21.17 20.60 -29.53
CA ALA A 542 20.65 21.19 -30.77
C ALA A 542 20.11 20.17 -31.82
N ALA A 543 20.40 18.87 -31.69
CA ALA A 543 19.99 17.83 -32.63
C ALA A 543 18.58 17.24 -32.35
N LEU A 544 18.03 17.47 -31.15
CA LEU A 544 16.77 16.89 -30.67
C LEU A 544 15.48 17.70 -30.88
N PRO A 545 15.49 19.05 -31.00
CA PRO A 545 14.26 19.83 -31.15
C PRO A 545 13.43 19.38 -32.35
N GLY A 546 12.20 18.93 -32.10
CA GLY A 546 11.26 18.45 -33.13
C GLY A 546 11.43 16.99 -33.55
N LYS A 547 12.39 16.25 -32.99
CA LYS A 547 12.63 14.82 -33.27
C LYS A 547 12.42 13.89 -32.07
N THR A 548 11.90 14.41 -30.97
CA THR A 548 11.76 13.68 -29.71
C THR A 548 10.90 12.43 -29.84
N ASP A 549 9.79 12.50 -30.58
CA ASP A 549 8.93 11.34 -30.84
C ASP A 549 9.67 10.24 -31.62
N GLU A 550 10.45 10.62 -32.64
CA GLU A 550 11.26 9.68 -33.45
C GLU A 550 12.35 9.00 -32.61
N VAL A 551 12.92 9.72 -31.65
CA VAL A 551 13.89 9.18 -30.69
C VAL A 551 13.23 8.23 -29.70
N LEU A 552 12.05 8.55 -29.16
CA LEU A 552 11.33 7.63 -28.28
C LEU A 552 10.89 6.37 -29.02
N ASP A 553 10.47 6.48 -30.28
CA ASP A 553 10.18 5.31 -31.12
C ASP A 553 11.43 4.44 -31.34
N LEU A 554 12.60 5.07 -31.55
CA LEU A 554 13.88 4.36 -31.65
C LEU A 554 14.20 3.63 -30.34
N LEU A 555 14.13 4.33 -29.20
CA LEU A 555 14.42 3.77 -27.87
C LEU A 555 13.45 2.64 -27.53
N GLN A 556 12.16 2.80 -27.82
CA GLN A 556 11.15 1.76 -27.61
C GLN A 556 11.47 0.51 -28.41
N ARG A 557 11.83 0.65 -29.68
CA ARG A 557 12.13 -0.49 -30.56
C ARG A 557 13.42 -1.21 -30.19
N GLU A 558 14.44 -0.49 -29.72
CA GLU A 558 15.81 -1.03 -29.64
C GLU A 558 16.28 -1.34 -28.20
N THR A 559 15.72 -0.66 -27.19
CA THR A 559 16.24 -0.76 -25.80
C THR A 559 15.31 -1.52 -24.86
N GLY A 560 14.00 -1.58 -25.12
CA GLY A 560 13.04 -2.14 -24.18
C GLY A 560 12.98 -1.42 -22.81
N LEU A 561 13.49 -0.19 -22.71
CA LEU A 561 13.39 0.64 -21.49
C LEU A 561 12.01 1.32 -21.37
N ILE A 562 11.42 1.64 -22.52
CA ILE A 562 10.11 2.28 -22.64
C ILE A 562 9.20 1.47 -23.55
N GLN A 563 7.89 1.59 -23.34
CA GLN A 563 6.85 0.95 -24.15
C GLN A 563 5.89 2.00 -24.70
N ARG A 564 5.28 1.69 -25.84
CA ARG A 564 4.30 2.55 -26.50
C ARG A 564 2.89 2.26 -25.97
N LEU A 565 2.15 3.31 -25.65
CA LEU A 565 0.74 3.24 -25.25
C LEU A 565 -0.17 3.53 -26.46
N LYS A 566 -1.50 3.48 -26.26
CA LYS A 566 -2.45 3.96 -27.29
C LYS A 566 -2.15 5.41 -27.67
N GLU A 567 -1.84 6.23 -26.67
CA GLU A 567 -1.40 7.62 -26.80
C GLU A 567 -0.16 7.80 -25.91
N GLY A 568 0.98 8.21 -26.49
CA GLY A 568 2.22 8.42 -25.74
C GLY A 568 3.04 7.15 -25.44
N TYR A 569 3.87 7.25 -24.40
CA TYR A 569 4.82 6.22 -23.98
C TYR A 569 4.81 6.05 -22.46
N THR A 570 5.41 5.00 -21.93
CA THR A 570 5.71 4.89 -20.50
C THR A 570 6.96 4.03 -20.28
N PHE A 571 7.56 4.07 -19.10
CA PHE A 571 8.62 3.13 -18.73
C PHE A 571 8.05 1.70 -18.64
N VAL A 572 8.83 0.71 -19.07
CA VAL A 572 8.44 -0.71 -18.96
C VAL A 572 8.30 -1.13 -17.49
N HIS A 573 9.04 -0.49 -16.60
CA HIS A 573 8.98 -0.75 -15.17
C HIS A 573 9.16 0.55 -14.35
N ARG A 574 8.37 0.75 -13.30
CA ARG A 574 8.45 1.93 -12.41
C ARG A 574 9.85 2.12 -11.82
N SER A 575 10.60 1.05 -11.54
CA SER A 575 11.97 1.20 -11.03
C SER A 575 12.98 1.71 -12.05
N LEU A 576 12.73 1.58 -13.36
CA LEU A 576 13.54 2.29 -14.37
C LEU A 576 13.26 3.79 -14.32
N TRP A 577 11.98 4.17 -14.19
CA TRP A 577 11.60 5.57 -14.01
C TRP A 577 12.29 6.17 -12.79
N GLU A 578 12.22 5.48 -11.64
CA GLU A 578 12.85 5.90 -10.39
C GLU A 578 14.37 6.04 -10.53
N TYR A 579 15.01 5.11 -11.25
CA TYR A 579 16.44 5.16 -11.55
C TYR A 579 16.85 6.36 -12.42
N PHE A 580 16.16 6.61 -13.54
CA PHE A 580 16.47 7.76 -14.40
C PHE A 580 16.19 9.08 -13.68
N THR A 581 15.15 9.14 -12.84
CA THR A 581 14.90 10.29 -11.97
C THR A 581 16.06 10.48 -10.99
N ALA A 582 16.56 9.43 -10.35
CA ALA A 582 17.72 9.49 -9.45
C ALA A 582 19.00 9.97 -10.16
N LEU A 583 19.25 9.52 -11.40
CA LEU A 583 20.33 10.03 -12.24
C LEU A 583 20.17 11.52 -12.56
N ALA A 584 18.95 11.98 -12.82
CA ALA A 584 18.67 13.39 -13.07
C ALA A 584 18.93 14.27 -11.82
N LEU A 585 18.74 13.72 -10.63
CA LEU A 585 19.02 14.41 -9.37
C LEU A 585 20.50 14.65 -9.09
N LEU A 586 21.42 13.90 -9.73
CA LEU A 586 22.87 14.16 -9.64
C LEU A 586 23.25 15.56 -10.16
N GLU A 587 22.43 16.15 -11.03
CA GLU A 587 22.62 17.50 -11.57
C GLU A 587 21.89 18.59 -10.75
N LYS A 588 21.20 18.20 -9.68
CA LYS A 588 20.47 19.11 -8.79
C LYS A 588 21.24 19.31 -7.49
N LYS A 589 20.91 20.39 -6.78
CA LYS A 589 21.45 20.62 -5.44
C LYS A 589 20.83 19.64 -4.44
N GLN A 590 21.59 19.19 -3.45
CA GLN A 590 21.12 18.22 -2.45
C GLN A 590 19.89 18.70 -1.68
N GLU A 591 19.73 19.99 -1.42
CA GLU A 591 18.57 20.53 -0.72
C GLU A 591 17.26 20.27 -1.50
N PHE A 592 17.35 20.16 -2.83
CA PHE A 592 16.21 19.76 -3.65
C PHE A 592 15.79 18.32 -3.32
N VAL A 593 16.74 17.40 -3.22
CA VAL A 593 16.48 15.99 -2.90
C VAL A 593 15.88 15.86 -1.50
N ILE A 594 16.50 16.53 -0.51
CA ILE A 594 16.07 16.51 0.89
C ILE A 594 14.65 17.08 1.05
N ARG A 595 14.30 18.16 0.34
CA ARG A 595 12.95 18.73 0.38
C ARG A 595 11.87 17.75 -0.08
N HIS A 596 12.18 16.88 -1.04
CA HIS A 596 11.22 15.91 -1.57
C HIS A 596 11.19 14.59 -0.78
N ALA A 597 12.19 14.33 0.07
CA ALA A 597 12.29 13.10 0.87
C ALA A 597 11.18 12.92 1.93
N ALA A 598 10.41 13.97 2.21
CA ALA A 598 9.19 13.86 3.01
C ALA A 598 8.01 13.21 2.25
N ASN A 599 8.04 13.23 0.92
CA ASN A 599 7.05 12.57 0.09
C ASN A 599 7.42 11.08 -0.08
N PRO A 600 6.56 10.13 0.34
CA PRO A 600 6.82 8.70 0.21
C PRO A 600 7.11 8.22 -1.23
N ASP A 601 6.57 8.89 -2.26
CA ASP A 601 6.84 8.53 -3.66
C ASP A 601 8.32 8.66 -4.03
N TRP A 602 9.03 9.59 -3.39
CA TRP A 602 10.43 9.86 -3.67
C TRP A 602 11.38 8.89 -2.96
N GLU A 603 10.89 8.00 -2.10
CA GLU A 603 11.74 7.13 -1.28
C GLU A 603 12.73 6.31 -2.13
N GLU A 604 12.24 5.58 -3.14
CA GLU A 604 13.11 4.73 -3.96
C GLU A 604 14.08 5.57 -4.80
N VAL A 605 13.64 6.75 -5.28
CA VAL A 605 14.48 7.71 -6.00
C VAL A 605 15.63 8.20 -5.11
N VAL A 606 15.35 8.54 -3.85
CA VAL A 606 16.34 9.03 -2.88
C VAL A 606 17.34 7.92 -2.51
N ARG A 607 16.86 6.68 -2.34
CA ARG A 607 17.75 5.52 -2.07
C ARG A 607 18.69 5.27 -3.25
N LEU A 608 18.18 5.24 -4.47
CA LEU A 608 19.00 5.08 -5.68
C LEU A 608 19.96 6.26 -5.87
N TYR A 609 19.52 7.49 -5.61
CA TYR A 609 20.36 8.68 -5.65
C TYR A 609 21.54 8.56 -4.69
N ALA A 610 21.29 8.16 -3.44
CA ALA A 610 22.35 7.95 -2.46
C ALA A 610 23.37 6.89 -2.90
N GLY A 611 22.89 5.78 -3.47
CA GLY A 611 23.75 4.73 -4.03
C GLY A 611 24.53 5.14 -5.29
N LEU A 612 24.18 6.26 -5.92
CA LEU A 612 24.89 6.84 -7.08
C LEU A 612 25.91 7.92 -6.68
N LEU A 613 25.88 8.41 -5.44
CA LEU A 613 26.87 9.37 -4.93
C LEU A 613 28.25 8.71 -4.84
N VAL A 614 29.27 9.45 -5.28
CA VAL A 614 30.65 8.97 -5.33
C VAL A 614 31.47 9.44 -4.12
N GLN A 615 31.18 10.64 -3.61
CA GLN A 615 31.91 11.23 -2.49
C GLN A 615 31.23 10.92 -1.15
N ASP A 616 31.99 10.47 -0.16
CA ASP A 616 31.46 10.17 1.17
C ASP A 616 30.90 11.41 1.87
N ASP A 617 31.45 12.60 1.60
CA ASP A 617 30.95 13.86 2.15
C ASP A 617 29.53 14.19 1.64
N ASP A 618 29.25 13.92 0.36
CA ASP A 618 27.92 14.09 -0.22
C ASP A 618 26.92 13.12 0.41
N VAL A 619 27.33 11.88 0.66
CA VAL A 619 26.52 10.86 1.34
C VAL A 619 26.20 11.27 2.77
N LYS A 620 27.20 11.74 3.53
CA LYS A 620 27.03 12.23 4.90
C LYS A 620 26.10 13.44 4.94
N ALA A 621 26.27 14.40 4.02
CA ALA A 621 25.40 15.57 3.93
C ALA A 621 23.94 15.20 3.65
N LEU A 622 23.71 14.24 2.72
CA LEU A 622 22.38 13.72 2.44
C LEU A 622 21.77 13.05 3.68
N ILE A 623 22.47 12.12 4.33
CA ILE A 623 21.96 11.38 5.48
C ILE A 623 21.68 12.31 6.66
N ASN A 624 22.55 13.29 6.93
CA ASN A 624 22.32 14.31 7.95
C ASN A 624 21.05 15.14 7.65
N GLY A 625 20.85 15.54 6.40
CA GLY A 625 19.63 16.23 5.97
C GLY A 625 18.38 15.37 6.16
N LEU A 626 18.44 14.09 5.75
CA LEU A 626 17.36 13.13 5.91
C LEU A 626 17.05 12.83 7.38
N TRP A 627 18.05 12.77 8.26
CA TRP A 627 17.86 12.50 9.69
C TRP A 627 16.87 13.45 10.36
N THR A 628 16.86 14.71 9.91
CA THR A 628 15.99 15.76 10.46
C THR A 628 14.55 15.74 9.93
N ILE A 629 14.32 15.20 8.73
CA ILE A 629 13.01 15.26 8.05
C ILE A 629 12.34 13.87 8.00
N ASN A 630 13.12 12.82 7.79
CA ASN A 630 12.68 11.45 7.59
C ASN A 630 13.78 10.47 8.07
N ARG A 631 13.89 10.32 9.41
CA ARG A 631 14.85 9.43 10.07
C ARG A 631 14.77 7.96 9.59
N PRO A 632 13.58 7.36 9.40
CA PRO A 632 13.49 6.02 8.83
C PRO A 632 14.15 5.91 7.44
N LEU A 633 13.92 6.88 6.55
CA LEU A 633 14.55 6.89 5.23
C LEU A 633 16.08 7.06 5.33
N ALA A 634 16.56 7.88 6.26
CA ALA A 634 17.99 8.05 6.51
C ALA A 634 18.65 6.70 6.86
N LEU A 635 18.02 5.89 7.73
CA LEU A 635 18.49 4.54 8.05
C LEU A 635 18.49 3.63 6.80
N ARG A 636 17.42 3.63 6.00
CA ARG A 636 17.33 2.79 4.79
C ARG A 636 18.28 3.19 3.68
N VAL A 637 18.68 4.46 3.61
CA VAL A 637 19.69 4.95 2.67
C VAL A 637 21.06 4.34 2.99
N THR A 638 21.34 4.04 4.26
CA THR A 638 22.63 3.45 4.64
C THR A 638 22.84 2.04 4.09
N THR A 639 21.77 1.35 3.69
CA THR A 639 21.87 0.04 3.02
C THR A 639 22.36 0.14 1.57
N GLU A 640 22.36 1.34 0.97
CA GLU A 640 22.73 1.59 -0.43
C GLU A 640 24.16 2.10 -0.64
N VAL A 641 24.76 2.63 0.42
CA VAL A 641 26.04 3.34 0.32
C VAL A 641 27.21 2.42 0.64
N LYS A 642 28.41 2.82 0.19
CA LYS A 642 29.64 2.04 0.45
C LYS A 642 30.21 2.32 1.84
N ALA A 643 30.04 3.54 2.32
CA ALA A 643 30.53 3.97 3.63
C ALA A 643 29.94 3.12 4.76
N SER A 644 30.73 2.89 5.81
CA SER A 644 30.28 2.11 6.96
C SER A 644 29.12 2.80 7.66
N VAL A 645 28.15 2.01 8.11
CA VAL A 645 27.03 2.47 8.93
C VAL A 645 27.55 3.20 10.17
N ASP A 646 28.61 2.67 10.79
CA ASP A 646 29.28 3.28 11.95
C ASP A 646 29.74 4.70 11.65
N GLU A 647 30.48 4.90 10.55
CA GLU A 647 31.08 6.21 10.22
C GLU A 647 30.05 7.30 9.95
N ILE A 648 28.84 6.94 9.51
CA ILE A 648 27.80 7.89 9.13
C ILE A 648 26.76 8.08 10.24
N ILE A 649 26.27 6.97 10.81
CA ILE A 649 25.16 7.00 11.76
C ILE A 649 25.66 7.25 13.19
N GLN A 650 26.87 6.82 13.55
CA GLN A 650 27.37 6.98 14.92
C GLN A 650 27.30 8.42 15.43
N PRO A 651 27.78 9.44 14.70
CA PRO A 651 27.70 10.82 15.17
C PRO A 651 26.26 11.32 15.34
N LEU A 652 25.30 10.73 14.60
CA LEU A 652 23.88 11.09 14.68
C LEU A 652 23.22 10.44 15.90
N ILE A 653 23.55 9.19 16.20
CA ILE A 653 23.07 8.49 17.40
C ILE A 653 23.63 9.13 18.68
N GLU A 654 24.92 9.48 18.69
CA GLU A 654 25.55 10.18 19.83
C GLU A 654 24.91 11.55 20.12
N GLN A 655 24.30 12.18 19.12
CA GLN A 655 23.55 13.43 19.29
C GLN A 655 22.16 13.23 19.90
N GLU A 656 21.59 12.02 19.87
CA GLU A 656 20.28 11.73 20.46
C GLU A 656 20.38 11.69 21.99
N GLN A 657 20.11 12.82 22.63
CA GLN A 657 20.19 12.95 24.08
C GLN A 657 18.94 12.38 24.78
N GLY A 658 19.17 11.51 25.76
CA GLY A 658 18.15 10.97 26.66
C GLY A 658 17.28 9.84 26.07
N ASN A 659 16.47 9.24 26.94
CA ASN A 659 15.64 8.06 26.62
C ASN A 659 14.71 8.31 25.42
N GLN A 660 14.05 9.47 25.33
CA GLN A 660 13.11 9.76 24.24
C GLN A 660 13.74 9.75 22.83
N GLY A 661 14.95 10.30 22.65
CA GLY A 661 15.63 10.29 21.36
C GLY A 661 15.96 8.87 20.90
N LYS A 662 16.43 8.03 21.83
CA LYS A 662 16.74 6.62 21.60
C LYS A 662 15.51 5.77 21.31
N LEU A 663 14.40 6.01 22.00
CA LEU A 663 13.12 5.34 21.69
C LEU A 663 12.60 5.73 20.31
N LEU A 664 12.67 7.01 19.95
CA LEU A 664 12.33 7.46 18.58
C LEU A 664 13.24 6.84 17.52
N LEU A 665 14.50 6.56 17.86
CA LEU A 665 15.41 5.82 16.97
C LEU A 665 14.97 4.37 16.80
N ILE A 666 14.58 3.67 17.87
CA ILE A 666 14.00 2.32 17.78
C ILE A 666 12.73 2.34 16.92
N ASP A 667 11.82 3.29 17.16
CA ASP A 667 10.60 3.43 16.36
C ASP A 667 10.93 3.68 14.87
N SER A 668 11.98 4.47 14.59
CA SER A 668 12.44 4.75 13.22
C SER A 668 13.07 3.52 12.56
N LEU A 669 13.77 2.71 13.34
CA LEU A 669 14.36 1.44 12.91
C LEU A 669 13.25 0.43 12.59
N GLU A 670 12.28 0.25 13.49
CA GLU A 670 11.10 -0.61 13.29
C GLU A 670 10.32 -0.23 12.02
N GLN A 671 10.12 1.06 11.76
CA GLN A 671 9.49 1.56 10.53
C GLN A 671 10.30 1.25 9.26
N SER A 672 11.60 1.04 9.39
CA SER A 672 12.50 0.80 8.26
C SER A 672 12.55 -0.67 7.86
N LEU A 673 12.37 -1.61 8.79
CA LEU A 673 12.56 -3.04 8.55
C LEU A 673 11.65 -3.63 7.45
N PRO A 674 10.36 -3.26 7.34
CA PRO A 674 9.49 -3.81 6.29
C PRO A 674 9.89 -3.42 4.86
N LEU A 675 10.77 -2.43 4.70
CA LEU A 675 11.12 -1.78 3.43
C LEU A 675 12.53 -2.12 2.93
N VAL A 676 13.20 -3.04 3.62
CA VAL A 676 14.52 -3.56 3.27
C VAL A 676 14.46 -5.09 3.17
N SER A 677 15.37 -5.67 2.39
CA SER A 677 15.50 -7.13 2.28
C SER A 677 15.89 -7.75 3.62
N GLU A 678 15.61 -9.03 3.82
CA GLU A 678 15.91 -9.72 5.08
C GLU A 678 17.38 -9.62 5.49
N ALA A 679 18.31 -9.81 4.54
CA ALA A 679 19.75 -9.66 4.79
C ALA A 679 20.13 -8.23 5.20
N GLU A 680 19.48 -7.21 4.63
CA GLU A 680 19.68 -5.81 5.02
C GLU A 680 19.08 -5.51 6.39
N ARG A 681 17.91 -6.10 6.74
CA ARG A 681 17.27 -5.92 8.06
C ARG A 681 18.21 -6.32 9.19
N GLN A 682 18.81 -7.51 9.10
CA GLN A 682 19.66 -8.03 10.16
C GLN A 682 20.85 -7.12 10.41
N ASN A 683 21.57 -6.73 9.33
CA ASN A 683 22.71 -5.83 9.43
C ASN A 683 22.32 -4.45 9.96
N LEU A 684 21.24 -3.86 9.42
CA LEU A 684 20.78 -2.53 9.84
C LEU A 684 20.42 -2.51 11.33
N VAL A 685 19.72 -3.55 11.81
CA VAL A 685 19.33 -3.67 13.22
C VAL A 685 20.54 -3.90 14.10
N GLN A 686 21.43 -4.81 13.73
CA GLN A 686 22.64 -5.08 14.50
C GLN A 686 23.50 -3.82 14.65
N GLU A 687 23.87 -3.15 13.55
CA GLU A 687 24.73 -1.96 13.64
C GLU A 687 24.05 -0.78 14.34
N THR A 688 22.77 -0.52 14.05
CA THR A 688 22.05 0.61 14.69
C THR A 688 21.89 0.39 16.19
N LEU A 689 21.47 -0.83 16.60
CA LEU A 689 21.33 -1.14 18.01
C LEU A 689 22.68 -1.20 18.70
N ARG A 690 23.76 -1.63 18.02
CA ARG A 690 25.13 -1.64 18.56
C ARG A 690 25.53 -0.30 19.11
N ILE A 691 25.47 0.68 18.23
CA ILE A 691 25.91 2.04 18.53
C ILE A 691 24.98 2.65 19.59
N MET A 692 23.66 2.56 19.40
CA MET A 692 22.69 3.17 20.31
C MET A 692 22.79 2.61 21.73
N LEU A 693 22.98 1.30 21.83
CA LEU A 693 23.07 0.64 23.11
C LEU A 693 24.39 1.02 23.81
N LEU A 694 25.53 1.21 23.11
CA LEU A 694 26.78 1.65 23.76
C LEU A 694 26.65 3.01 24.46
N GLU A 695 25.74 3.85 23.98
CA GLU A 695 25.41 5.14 24.57
C GLU A 695 24.38 5.05 25.72
N CYS A 696 23.85 3.86 26.05
CA CYS A 696 22.86 3.67 27.11
C CYS A 696 23.46 3.77 28.52
N GLY A 697 22.77 4.51 29.39
CA GLY A 697 23.15 4.67 30.80
C GLY A 697 22.11 4.08 31.77
N GLU A 698 22.26 4.42 33.05
CA GLU A 698 21.44 3.94 34.19
C GLU A 698 19.93 4.24 34.07
N ARG A 699 19.47 4.99 33.06
CA ARG A 699 18.05 5.36 32.87
C ARG A 699 17.41 4.80 31.61
N ASP A 700 18.15 4.02 30.84
CA ASP A 700 17.72 3.56 29.51
C ASP A 700 17.15 2.14 29.55
N CYS A 701 16.71 1.65 30.72
CA CYS A 701 16.07 0.32 30.87
C CYS A 701 14.92 0.11 29.88
N GLU A 702 14.14 1.16 29.57
CA GLU A 702 13.08 1.08 28.56
C GLU A 702 13.64 0.89 27.14
N VAL A 703 14.70 1.61 26.77
CA VAL A 703 15.40 1.48 25.49
C VAL A 703 15.93 0.05 25.33
N ILE A 704 16.59 -0.45 26.37
CA ILE A 704 17.16 -1.81 26.39
C ILE A 704 16.03 -2.84 26.24
N TYR A 705 14.90 -2.65 26.94
CA TYR A 705 13.74 -3.52 26.83
C TYR A 705 13.15 -3.52 25.41
N ARG A 706 12.94 -2.35 24.81
CA ARG A 706 12.43 -2.22 23.44
C ARG A 706 13.39 -2.85 22.42
N ALA A 707 14.70 -2.64 22.58
CA ALA A 707 15.72 -3.27 21.72
C ALA A 707 15.72 -4.81 21.86
N GLN A 708 15.56 -5.33 23.08
CA GLN A 708 15.45 -6.77 23.32
C GLN A 708 14.21 -7.39 22.65
N ILE A 709 13.05 -6.72 22.75
CA ILE A 709 11.82 -7.14 22.06
C ILE A 709 12.05 -7.18 20.55
N LEU A 710 12.67 -6.13 19.99
CA LEU A 710 12.96 -6.06 18.55
C LEU A 710 13.85 -7.22 18.08
N LEU A 711 14.94 -7.50 18.81
CA LEU A 711 15.85 -8.61 18.49
C LEU A 711 15.14 -9.96 18.57
N THR A 712 14.32 -10.17 19.61
CA THR A 712 13.56 -11.41 19.82
C THR A 712 12.57 -11.65 18.67
N ASN A 713 11.84 -10.62 18.25
CA ASN A 713 10.88 -10.70 17.15
C ASN A 713 11.51 -11.01 15.79
N MET A 714 12.82 -10.77 15.64
CA MET A 714 13.54 -11.05 14.41
C MET A 714 14.23 -12.42 14.41
N GLU A 715 14.02 -13.23 15.45
CA GLU A 715 14.73 -14.50 15.67
C GLU A 715 16.27 -14.38 15.61
N LEU A 716 16.76 -13.14 15.73
CA LEU A 716 18.17 -12.87 15.85
C LEU A 716 18.55 -13.38 17.23
N LYS A 717 19.38 -14.44 17.28
CA LYS A 717 19.90 -14.97 18.54
C LYS A 717 20.39 -13.78 19.38
N PRO A 718 19.92 -13.59 20.61
CA PRO A 718 20.45 -12.57 21.47
C PRO A 718 21.91 -12.94 21.75
N LEU A 719 22.81 -12.31 20.99
CA LEU A 719 24.11 -11.83 21.43
C LEU A 719 24.94 -12.91 22.13
N GLU A 720 25.67 -13.64 21.30
CA GLU A 720 26.75 -14.51 21.76
C GLU A 720 27.77 -13.73 22.60
N PRO A 721 28.63 -14.41 23.38
CA PRO A 721 29.78 -13.76 24.00
C PRO A 721 30.54 -12.87 23.01
N GLY A 722 30.52 -11.54 23.25
CA GLY A 722 31.01 -10.51 22.31
C GLY A 722 29.95 -9.81 21.44
N GLY A 723 28.64 -9.99 21.71
CA GLY A 723 27.57 -9.24 21.05
C GLY A 723 27.13 -7.98 21.81
N ILE A 724 26.60 -6.98 21.14
CA ILE A 724 26.00 -5.72 21.67
C ILE A 724 25.36 -5.75 23.09
N LEU A 725 24.24 -6.43 23.42
CA LEU A 725 23.76 -6.48 24.84
C LEU A 725 24.73 -7.25 25.75
N TYR A 726 25.51 -8.19 25.20
CA TYR A 726 26.60 -8.85 25.93
C TYR A 726 27.73 -7.87 26.27
N GLU A 727 28.08 -6.93 25.39
CA GLU A 727 29.08 -5.89 25.58
C GLU A 727 28.54 -4.70 26.41
N LEU A 728 27.29 -4.28 26.21
CA LEU A 728 26.62 -3.20 26.94
C LEU A 728 26.43 -3.49 28.41
N LEU A 729 25.92 -4.68 28.68
CA LEU A 729 25.79 -5.14 30.05
C LEU A 729 27.16 -5.58 30.57
N ASP A 730 28.17 -5.64 29.69
CA ASP A 730 29.51 -6.12 29.92
C ASP A 730 29.46 -7.49 30.59
N LEU A 731 28.66 -8.41 30.04
CA LEU A 731 28.28 -9.73 30.59
C LEU A 731 29.49 -10.61 30.95
N GLU A 732 30.62 -10.42 30.29
CA GLU A 732 31.89 -11.06 30.66
C GLU A 732 32.27 -10.74 32.11
N HIS A 733 32.19 -9.46 32.49
CA HIS A 733 32.36 -9.02 33.88
C HIS A 733 31.03 -8.87 34.63
N ALA A 734 29.88 -8.86 33.97
CA ALA A 734 28.57 -8.74 34.61
C ALA A 734 28.24 -10.03 35.31
N ALA A 735 28.61 -11.19 34.76
CA ALA A 735 28.51 -12.45 35.49
C ALA A 735 29.33 -12.39 36.80
N GLU A 736 30.51 -11.75 36.78
CA GLU A 736 31.34 -11.56 37.97
C GLU A 736 30.77 -10.51 38.94
N ARG A 737 30.32 -9.35 38.43
CA ARG A 737 29.66 -8.29 39.20
C ARG A 737 28.35 -8.76 39.79
N GLN A 738 27.54 -9.47 39.02
CA GLN A 738 26.29 -10.09 39.44
C GLN A 738 26.60 -11.17 40.47
N ARG A 739 27.61 -12.02 40.27
CA ARG A 739 28.03 -12.99 41.29
C ARG A 739 28.51 -12.30 42.57
N ALA A 740 29.31 -11.24 42.47
CA ALA A 740 29.75 -10.45 43.62
C ALA A 740 28.56 -9.78 44.34
N PHE A 741 27.62 -9.22 43.57
CA PHE A 741 26.38 -8.63 44.05
C PHE A 741 25.50 -9.67 44.76
N LEU A 742 25.32 -10.86 44.19
CA LEU A 742 24.54 -11.96 44.76
C LEU A 742 25.20 -12.57 46.00
N ASN A 743 26.54 -12.55 46.06
CA ASN A 743 27.31 -13.03 47.21
C ASN A 743 27.37 -12.02 48.36
N ASP A 744 27.00 -10.77 48.13
CA ASP A 744 26.89 -9.78 49.21
C ASP A 744 25.66 -10.12 50.07
N PRO A 745 25.84 -10.42 51.37
CA PRO A 745 24.74 -10.69 52.29
C PRO A 745 23.70 -9.57 52.33
N ALA A 746 24.08 -8.34 52.00
CA ALA A 746 23.18 -7.19 51.93
C ALA A 746 22.11 -7.30 50.84
N ASN A 747 22.33 -8.15 49.82
CA ASN A 747 21.47 -8.35 48.65
C ASN A 747 20.76 -9.72 48.64
N CYS A 748 20.95 -10.54 49.67
CA CYS A 748 20.27 -11.84 49.77
C CYS A 748 18.78 -11.66 50.12
N LEU A 749 17.92 -12.35 49.38
CA LEU A 749 16.49 -12.47 49.67
C LEU A 749 16.18 -13.81 50.35
N GLU A 750 15.30 -13.77 51.35
CA GLU A 750 14.67 -14.98 51.90
C GLU A 750 13.55 -15.43 50.95
N TRP A 751 13.55 -16.70 50.57
CA TRP A 751 12.61 -17.28 49.60
C TRP A 751 11.63 -18.21 50.30
N ILE A 752 10.34 -17.99 50.07
CA ILE A 752 9.25 -18.82 50.58
C ILE A 752 8.74 -19.70 49.44
N GLY A 753 8.65 -21.01 49.68
CA GLY A 753 8.06 -21.95 48.74
C GLY A 753 6.54 -21.86 48.75
N VAL A 754 5.97 -21.53 47.60
CA VAL A 754 4.52 -21.48 47.38
C VAL A 754 4.13 -22.71 46.57
N GLN A 755 3.42 -23.64 47.22
CA GLN A 755 2.91 -24.84 46.56
C GLN A 755 1.82 -24.43 45.56
N GLY A 756 2.02 -24.80 44.30
CA GLY A 756 1.07 -24.55 43.22
C GLY A 756 -0.28 -25.25 43.45
N GLY A 757 -1.33 -24.70 42.87
CA GLY A 757 -2.69 -25.15 43.10
C GLY A 757 -3.69 -24.39 42.26
N THR A 758 -4.97 -24.72 42.42
CA THR A 758 -6.07 -24.07 41.72
C THR A 758 -6.87 -23.20 42.69
N PHE A 759 -7.13 -21.96 42.31
CA PHE A 759 -7.90 -21.01 43.11
C PHE A 759 -8.88 -20.23 42.25
N LEU A 760 -9.79 -19.51 42.91
CA LEU A 760 -10.70 -18.59 42.25
C LEU A 760 -10.08 -17.18 42.28
N MET A 761 -9.58 -16.75 41.13
CA MET A 761 -8.97 -15.44 40.91
C MET A 761 -10.04 -14.38 40.66
N GLY A 762 -9.84 -13.18 41.21
CA GLY A 762 -10.78 -12.06 41.10
C GLY A 762 -11.93 -12.09 42.11
N ASP A 763 -12.85 -11.15 41.94
CA ASP A 763 -13.98 -10.93 42.84
C ASP A 763 -15.22 -10.43 42.08
N ASP A 764 -16.38 -11.03 42.38
CA ASP A 764 -17.64 -10.70 41.69
C ASP A 764 -18.39 -9.55 42.34
N ASN A 765 -18.02 -9.14 43.55
CA ASN A 765 -18.83 -8.28 44.41
C ASN A 765 -18.28 -6.85 44.53
N HIS A 766 -17.01 -6.61 44.17
CA HIS A 766 -16.34 -5.33 44.36
C HIS A 766 -15.99 -4.63 43.04
N GLY A 767 -14.73 -4.71 42.58
CA GLY A 767 -14.24 -3.93 41.43
C GLY A 767 -14.70 -4.51 40.08
N ASP A 768 -15.13 -3.66 39.15
CA ASP A 768 -15.56 -4.10 37.81
C ASP A 768 -14.44 -4.76 36.99
N ASN A 769 -13.20 -4.30 37.19
CA ASN A 769 -12.03 -4.89 36.57
C ASN A 769 -11.64 -6.24 37.22
N GLU A 770 -12.15 -6.57 38.41
CA GLU A 770 -11.88 -7.85 39.10
C GLU A 770 -12.84 -8.96 38.68
N ARG A 771 -13.75 -8.68 37.71
CA ARG A 771 -14.83 -9.55 37.24
C ARG A 771 -14.55 -10.15 35.85
N PRO A 772 -15.05 -11.36 35.57
CA PRO A 772 -15.65 -12.31 36.51
C PRO A 772 -14.57 -13.00 37.35
N ALA A 773 -14.95 -13.45 38.54
CA ALA A 773 -14.10 -14.39 39.23
C ALA A 773 -14.08 -15.73 38.51
N HIS A 774 -12.89 -16.27 38.30
CA HIS A 774 -12.68 -17.41 37.42
C HIS A 774 -11.59 -18.32 37.99
N GLN A 775 -11.64 -19.59 37.59
CA GLN A 775 -10.74 -20.60 38.09
C GLN A 775 -9.40 -20.49 37.36
N VAL A 776 -8.32 -20.35 38.15
CA VAL A 776 -6.95 -20.28 37.67
C VAL A 776 -6.10 -21.30 38.41
N LYS A 777 -5.24 -21.98 37.67
CA LYS A 777 -4.20 -22.86 38.20
C LYS A 777 -2.85 -22.18 38.04
N VAL A 778 -2.10 -22.17 39.14
CA VAL A 778 -0.71 -21.73 39.20
C VAL A 778 0.19 -22.89 39.61
N ASP A 779 1.36 -23.01 39.00
CA ASP A 779 2.40 -23.96 39.33
C ASP A 779 3.13 -23.58 40.62
N SER A 780 4.01 -24.44 41.11
CA SER A 780 4.80 -24.14 42.30
C SER A 780 5.92 -23.16 41.96
N PHE A 781 6.11 -22.14 42.80
CA PHE A 781 7.14 -21.12 42.65
C PHE A 781 7.72 -20.73 44.02
N LEU A 782 8.86 -20.05 44.00
CA LEU A 782 9.40 -19.37 45.17
C LEU A 782 9.02 -17.90 45.08
N MET A 783 8.66 -17.28 46.21
CA MET A 783 8.43 -15.83 46.30
C MET A 783 9.28 -15.24 47.42
N ALA A 784 9.86 -14.07 47.18
CA ALA A 784 10.64 -13.37 48.19
C ALA A 784 9.75 -13.00 49.38
N LYS A 785 10.21 -13.27 50.61
CA LYS A 785 9.49 -12.96 51.86
C LYS A 785 9.15 -11.48 51.97
N HIS A 786 10.06 -10.61 51.54
CA HIS A 786 9.95 -9.16 51.57
C HIS A 786 10.12 -8.55 50.17
N PRO A 787 9.60 -7.31 49.96
CA PRO A 787 9.95 -6.52 48.78
C PRO A 787 11.46 -6.23 48.71
N VAL A 788 11.96 -5.97 47.50
CA VAL A 788 13.31 -5.44 47.26
C VAL A 788 13.48 -4.12 48.01
N THR A 789 14.61 -3.96 48.68
CA THR A 789 14.89 -2.79 49.53
C THR A 789 15.67 -1.71 48.80
N ASN A 790 15.65 -0.48 49.31
CA ASN A 790 16.45 0.64 48.80
C ASN A 790 17.94 0.30 48.71
N ARG A 791 18.47 -0.49 49.66
CA ARG A 791 19.87 -0.95 49.63
C ARG A 791 20.16 -1.87 48.44
N MET A 792 19.29 -2.84 48.18
CA MET A 792 19.41 -3.75 47.05
C MET A 792 19.36 -3.01 45.71
N LEU A 793 18.42 -2.07 45.58
CA LEU A 793 18.30 -1.28 44.35
C LEU A 793 19.47 -0.30 44.18
N ALA A 794 19.99 0.30 45.26
CA ALA A 794 21.15 1.18 45.18
C ALA A 794 22.43 0.48 44.70
N ASN A 795 22.50 -0.84 44.90
CA ASN A 795 23.60 -1.68 44.43
C ASN A 795 23.35 -2.23 43.00
N PHE A 796 22.16 -2.02 42.42
CA PHE A 796 21.82 -2.47 41.07
C PHE A 796 22.43 -1.52 40.01
N PRO A 797 23.18 -2.03 39.00
CA PRO A 797 23.92 -1.16 38.06
C PRO A 797 23.08 -0.20 37.22
N LEU A 798 21.79 -0.51 36.98
CA LEU A 798 20.85 0.37 36.28
C LEU A 798 19.83 0.99 37.24
N GLY A 799 20.08 0.90 38.55
CA GLY A 799 19.20 1.36 39.60
C GLY A 799 19.51 2.80 40.00
N LYS A 800 18.46 3.59 40.21
CA LYS A 800 18.60 4.96 40.72
C LYS A 800 18.19 5.06 42.18
N LYS A 801 19.06 5.65 43.01
CA LYS A 801 18.74 5.99 44.40
C LYS A 801 17.82 7.21 44.46
N TYR A 802 16.67 7.06 45.12
CA TYR A 802 15.82 8.18 45.52
C TYR A 802 15.96 8.40 47.03
N PRO A 803 16.74 9.39 47.48
CA PRO A 803 17.08 9.55 48.90
C PRO A 803 15.91 9.96 49.80
N ASN A 804 14.72 10.21 49.23
CA ASN A 804 13.58 10.79 49.95
C ASN A 804 12.52 9.75 50.39
N TYR A 805 12.71 8.46 50.11
CA TYR A 805 11.69 7.42 50.38
C TYR A 805 12.14 6.37 51.40
N GLY A 806 12.69 6.86 52.53
CA GLY A 806 13.10 6.01 53.65
C GLY A 806 14.56 5.54 53.59
N GLY A 807 14.95 4.72 54.56
CA GLY A 807 16.30 4.19 54.71
C GLY A 807 16.58 2.92 53.90
N ASP A 808 17.75 2.34 54.11
CA ASP A 808 18.25 1.15 53.39
C ASP A 808 17.33 -0.07 53.46
N SER A 809 16.63 -0.28 54.58
CA SER A 809 15.69 -1.39 54.80
C SER A 809 14.26 -1.12 54.30
N HIS A 810 13.99 0.07 53.75
CA HIS A 810 12.66 0.39 53.22
C HIS A 810 12.48 -0.20 51.83
N PRO A 811 11.24 -0.52 51.42
CA PRO A 811 10.95 -0.96 50.05
C PRO A 811 11.47 0.04 49.03
N ALA A 812 12.12 -0.47 48.00
CA ALA A 812 12.55 0.32 46.86
C ALA A 812 11.33 0.77 46.06
N VAL A 813 11.00 2.06 46.11
CA VAL A 813 9.86 2.68 45.41
C VAL A 813 10.30 3.76 44.42
N SER A 814 9.37 4.29 43.64
CA SER A 814 9.66 5.30 42.59
C SER A 814 10.47 4.75 41.41
N ASN A 815 10.31 3.45 41.16
CA ASN A 815 10.91 2.72 40.04
C ASN A 815 9.92 2.60 38.88
N THR A 816 10.45 2.62 37.66
CA THR A 816 9.68 2.19 36.49
C THR A 816 9.51 0.67 36.52
N TRP A 817 8.55 0.16 35.76
CA TRP A 817 8.41 -1.28 35.58
C TRP A 817 9.66 -1.88 34.90
N PHE A 818 10.30 -1.15 33.99
CA PHE A 818 11.52 -1.61 33.31
C PHE A 818 12.70 -1.78 34.27
N GLU A 819 12.88 -0.86 35.21
CA GLU A 819 13.90 -1.01 36.26
C GLU A 819 13.59 -2.21 37.17
N ALA A 820 12.31 -2.40 37.53
CA ALA A 820 11.87 -3.54 38.31
C ALA A 820 12.15 -4.88 37.59
N TYR A 821 11.89 -4.92 36.28
CA TYR A 821 12.14 -6.08 35.42
C TYR A 821 13.65 -6.42 35.36
N TYR A 822 14.52 -5.45 35.08
CA TYR A 822 15.96 -5.73 35.02
C TYR A 822 16.57 -6.00 36.39
N CYS A 823 16.06 -5.37 37.46
CA CYS A 823 16.46 -5.69 38.83
C CYS A 823 16.13 -7.15 39.17
N ALA A 824 14.95 -7.64 38.77
CA ALA A 824 14.56 -9.04 38.94
C ALA A 824 15.52 -9.99 38.22
N LEU A 825 15.82 -9.71 36.94
CA LEU A 825 16.77 -10.50 36.15
C LEU A 825 18.17 -10.52 36.79
N TRP A 826 18.64 -9.36 37.27
CA TRP A 826 19.94 -9.24 37.94
C TRP A 826 20.01 -10.07 39.23
N LEU A 827 18.88 -10.26 39.91
CA LEU A 827 18.75 -11.10 41.10
C LEU A 827 18.49 -12.60 40.77
N ASN A 828 18.66 -13.02 39.51
CA ASN A 828 18.32 -14.36 39.03
C ASN A 828 16.88 -14.73 39.40
N ALA A 829 15.95 -13.82 39.14
CA ALA A 829 14.54 -13.92 39.48
C ALA A 829 13.68 -13.25 38.39
N ARG A 830 12.38 -13.21 38.63
CA ARG A 830 11.40 -12.52 37.78
C ARG A 830 10.38 -11.77 38.63
N LEU A 831 9.63 -10.86 38.00
CA LEU A 831 8.42 -10.32 38.61
C LEU A 831 7.35 -11.43 38.68
N PRO A 832 6.48 -11.44 39.71
CA PRO A 832 5.35 -12.36 39.79
C PRO A 832 4.36 -12.10 38.65
N THR A 833 3.68 -13.15 38.18
CA THR A 833 2.44 -12.93 37.43
C THR A 833 1.36 -12.38 38.37
N GLU A 834 0.34 -11.73 37.81
CA GLU A 834 -0.81 -11.23 38.58
C GLU A 834 -1.50 -12.38 39.34
N ALA A 835 -1.58 -13.55 38.70
CA ALA A 835 -2.18 -14.75 39.30
C ALA A 835 -1.33 -15.32 40.43
N GLU A 836 -0.01 -15.41 40.26
CA GLU A 836 0.90 -15.85 41.32
C GLU A 836 0.85 -14.92 42.53
N TRP A 837 0.83 -13.61 42.27
CA TRP A 837 0.74 -12.61 43.33
C TRP A 837 -0.56 -12.76 44.12
N GLU A 838 -1.72 -12.85 43.43
CA GLU A 838 -3.02 -12.98 44.09
C GLU A 838 -3.13 -14.31 44.85
N TYR A 839 -2.68 -15.41 44.25
CA TYR A 839 -2.65 -16.73 44.89
C TYR A 839 -1.83 -16.72 46.18
N ALA A 840 -0.63 -16.14 46.14
CA ALA A 840 0.23 -16.00 47.29
C ALA A 840 -0.38 -15.08 48.35
N ALA A 841 -0.96 -13.95 47.96
CA ALA A 841 -1.62 -13.01 48.87
C ALA A 841 -2.81 -13.63 49.61
N ARG A 842 -3.58 -14.50 48.94
CA ARG A 842 -4.73 -15.21 49.53
C ARG A 842 -4.30 -16.28 50.53
N GLY A 843 -3.07 -16.80 50.46
CA GLY A 843 -2.57 -17.87 51.31
C GLY A 843 -2.47 -19.24 50.62
N GLY A 844 -2.41 -19.28 49.28
CA GLY A 844 -2.24 -20.49 48.48
C GLY A 844 -3.46 -21.43 48.49
N GLU A 845 -3.24 -22.73 48.27
CA GLU A 845 -4.28 -23.76 48.12
C GLU A 845 -5.24 -23.84 49.32
N SER A 846 -4.76 -23.49 50.52
CA SER A 846 -5.54 -23.55 51.75
C SER A 846 -6.57 -22.41 51.89
N ALA A 847 -6.54 -21.40 51.01
CA ALA A 847 -7.33 -20.20 51.12
C ALA A 847 -8.78 -20.38 50.61
N ARG A 848 -9.77 -20.11 51.48
CA ARG A 848 -11.21 -20.16 51.15
C ARG A 848 -11.74 -18.88 50.48
N ARG A 849 -10.99 -18.31 49.54
CA ARG A 849 -11.30 -17.05 48.81
C ARG A 849 -11.63 -15.83 49.71
N PRO A 850 -10.94 -15.58 50.84
CA PRO A 850 -11.22 -14.39 51.62
C PRO A 850 -10.71 -13.12 50.92
N GLN A 851 -11.25 -11.95 51.25
CA GLN A 851 -10.80 -10.64 50.76
C GLN A 851 -9.39 -10.30 51.27
N TYR A 852 -9.04 -10.79 52.45
CA TYR A 852 -7.70 -10.75 53.07
C TYR A 852 -7.31 -12.15 53.56
N TYR A 853 -6.04 -12.50 53.69
CA TYR A 853 -5.66 -13.88 54.10
C TYR A 853 -6.28 -14.33 55.44
N PHE A 854 -6.63 -13.38 56.31
CA PHE A 854 -7.22 -13.62 57.64
C PHE A 854 -8.76 -13.57 57.67
N GLY A 855 -9.43 -13.17 56.58
CA GLY A 855 -10.89 -13.07 56.53
C GLY A 855 -11.40 -11.93 55.65
N ASP A 856 -12.70 -11.62 55.77
CA ASP A 856 -13.38 -10.63 54.93
C ASP A 856 -13.64 -9.28 55.64
N ASN A 857 -13.39 -9.19 56.95
CA ASN A 857 -13.64 -7.99 57.73
C ASN A 857 -12.49 -6.97 57.58
N PRO A 858 -12.73 -5.79 56.99
CA PRO A 858 -11.67 -4.78 56.81
C PRO A 858 -11.14 -4.19 58.12
N GLU A 859 -11.91 -4.25 59.22
CA GLU A 859 -11.47 -3.72 60.52
C GLU A 859 -10.26 -4.48 61.08
N ASP A 860 -10.15 -5.77 60.76
CA ASP A 860 -9.04 -6.61 61.23
C ASP A 860 -7.72 -6.27 60.52
N LEU A 861 -7.75 -5.56 59.38
CA LEU A 861 -6.57 -5.19 58.60
C LEU A 861 -5.55 -4.35 59.40
N THR A 862 -6.00 -3.56 60.38
CA THR A 862 -5.09 -2.74 61.21
C THR A 862 -4.07 -3.56 62.00
N SER A 863 -4.39 -4.83 62.25
CA SER A 863 -3.52 -5.80 62.92
C SER A 863 -2.68 -6.64 61.96
N HIS A 864 -2.73 -6.39 60.65
CA HIS A 864 -2.09 -7.23 59.64
C HIS A 864 -1.37 -6.47 58.52
N ALA A 865 -1.54 -5.15 58.41
CA ALA A 865 -0.92 -4.35 57.35
C ALA A 865 -0.73 -2.88 57.71
N TRP A 866 0.10 -2.21 56.89
CA TRP A 866 0.30 -0.76 56.90
C TRP A 866 -0.58 -0.11 55.82
N PHE A 867 -1.58 0.68 56.21
CA PHE A 867 -2.53 1.34 55.31
C PHE A 867 -3.18 2.57 55.98
N GLY A 868 -3.80 3.47 55.21
CA GLY A 868 -4.52 4.64 55.71
C GLY A 868 -3.66 5.80 56.23
N GLU A 869 -2.33 5.74 56.09
CA GLU A 869 -1.36 6.67 56.66
C GLU A 869 -0.95 7.77 55.67
N ALA A 870 -1.91 8.55 55.19
CA ALA A 870 -1.69 9.59 54.18
C ALA A 870 -0.66 10.67 54.60
N ASP A 871 -0.51 10.90 55.91
CA ASP A 871 0.40 11.91 56.48
C ASP A 871 1.85 11.44 56.59
N LYS A 872 2.15 10.16 56.33
CA LYS A 872 3.51 9.62 56.39
C LYS A 872 4.25 9.83 55.06
N PRO A 873 5.52 10.28 55.10
CA PRO A 873 6.26 10.63 53.88
C PRO A 873 6.73 9.43 53.05
N HIS A 874 6.80 8.24 53.65
CA HIS A 874 7.27 7.01 53.00
C HIS A 874 6.67 5.76 53.65
N ALA A 875 6.86 4.62 52.99
CA ALA A 875 6.54 3.27 53.46
C ALA A 875 7.27 2.92 54.78
N HIS A 876 6.87 1.81 55.41
CA HIS A 876 7.57 1.22 56.55
C HIS A 876 8.73 0.33 56.11
N ALA A 877 9.73 0.13 56.99
CA ALA A 877 10.80 -0.82 56.70
C ALA A 877 10.24 -2.24 56.52
N VAL A 878 10.88 -3.05 55.67
CA VAL A 878 10.32 -4.36 55.28
C VAL A 878 10.19 -5.34 56.46
N ASP A 879 11.03 -5.15 57.47
CA ASP A 879 11.13 -5.92 58.72
C ASP A 879 10.49 -5.21 59.92
N GLU A 880 9.81 -4.08 59.70
CA GLU A 880 9.16 -3.33 60.77
C GLU A 880 7.93 -4.07 61.30
N VAL A 881 7.92 -4.33 62.60
CA VAL A 881 6.81 -5.00 63.28
C VAL A 881 5.70 -3.99 63.55
N ASN A 882 4.50 -4.25 63.02
CA ASN A 882 3.32 -3.48 63.38
C ASN A 882 3.00 -3.73 64.88
N PRO A 883 2.98 -2.69 65.74
CA PRO A 883 2.72 -2.84 67.16
C PRO A 883 1.35 -3.46 67.48
N HIS A 884 0.41 -3.38 66.55
CA HIS A 884 -0.93 -3.94 66.63
C HIS A 884 -1.05 -5.35 66.02
N ALA A 885 0.03 -5.84 65.39
CA ALA A 885 0.15 -7.17 64.80
C ALA A 885 1.07 -8.06 65.64
N GLY A 886 0.66 -9.30 65.91
CA GLY A 886 1.59 -10.34 66.35
C GLY A 886 2.35 -10.90 65.15
N ALA A 887 3.68 -10.82 65.15
CA ALA A 887 4.63 -11.36 64.16
C ALA A 887 4.60 -10.70 62.75
N GLU A 888 5.57 -9.81 62.48
CA GLU A 888 6.10 -9.38 61.16
C GLU A 888 5.12 -9.15 59.97
N ASN A 889 3.82 -8.92 60.22
CA ASN A 889 2.77 -8.85 59.18
C ASN A 889 2.80 -10.02 58.17
N LEU A 890 3.05 -11.24 58.66
CA LEU A 890 3.15 -12.43 57.82
C LEU A 890 1.77 -12.99 57.48
N ASN A 891 1.55 -13.40 56.22
CA ASN A 891 0.38 -14.20 55.84
C ASN A 891 0.56 -15.69 56.20
N SER A 892 -0.43 -16.53 55.88
CA SER A 892 -0.40 -17.98 56.19
C SER A 892 0.74 -18.76 55.52
N LEU A 893 1.38 -18.20 54.49
CA LEU A 893 2.54 -18.79 53.82
C LEU A 893 3.88 -18.29 54.39
N GLY A 894 3.86 -17.28 55.27
CA GLY A 894 5.07 -16.63 55.78
C GLY A 894 5.57 -15.46 54.93
N LEU A 895 4.77 -14.95 53.99
CA LEU A 895 5.09 -13.75 53.20
C LEU A 895 4.68 -12.49 53.95
N ALA A 896 5.58 -11.52 54.05
CA ALA A 896 5.35 -10.28 54.79
C ALA A 896 4.68 -9.21 53.93
N ASN A 897 3.82 -8.39 54.54
CA ASN A 897 3.25 -7.16 53.96
C ASN A 897 2.48 -7.37 52.64
N MET A 898 1.75 -8.48 52.48
CA MET A 898 0.97 -8.76 51.26
C MET A 898 -0.31 -7.90 51.11
N HIS A 899 -0.71 -7.14 52.13
CA HIS A 899 -1.96 -6.35 52.16
C HIS A 899 -1.75 -4.86 52.49
N GLY A 900 -0.68 -4.25 52.00
CA GLY A 900 -0.39 -2.84 52.22
C GLY A 900 1.10 -2.57 52.16
N ASN A 901 1.57 -1.56 52.87
CA ASN A 901 2.92 -1.03 52.77
C ASN A 901 3.23 -0.47 51.38
N VAL A 902 3.42 -1.27 50.34
CA VAL A 902 3.62 -0.78 48.97
C VAL A 902 2.87 -1.64 47.97
N TYR A 903 2.37 -1.01 46.89
CA TYR A 903 1.96 -1.77 45.72
C TYR A 903 3.19 -2.49 45.14
N GLU A 904 2.98 -3.59 44.45
CA GLU A 904 4.06 -4.35 43.82
C GLU A 904 3.78 -4.52 42.33
N TRP A 905 4.81 -4.30 41.50
CA TRP A 905 4.73 -4.54 40.06
C TRP A 905 4.57 -6.04 39.76
N CYS A 906 3.63 -6.37 38.87
CA CYS A 906 3.51 -7.70 38.26
C CYS A 906 4.08 -7.68 36.83
N ALA A 907 4.40 -8.86 36.29
CA ALA A 907 4.90 -9.00 34.92
C ALA A 907 3.84 -8.62 33.85
N ASP A 908 2.56 -8.76 34.19
CA ASP A 908 1.42 -8.73 33.27
C ASP A 908 1.12 -7.32 32.74
N TRP A 909 0.72 -7.26 31.48
CA TRP A 909 0.01 -6.09 30.95
C TRP A 909 -1.39 -5.99 31.59
N TYR A 910 -1.90 -4.77 31.72
CA TYR A 910 -3.22 -4.53 32.28
C TYR A 910 -4.25 -4.31 31.17
N ASP A 911 -5.35 -5.06 31.22
CA ASP A 911 -6.59 -4.79 30.51
C ASP A 911 -7.77 -5.00 31.47
N ALA A 912 -8.64 -4.00 31.59
CA ALA A 912 -9.78 -4.03 32.51
C ALA A 912 -10.70 -5.24 32.26
N ASP A 913 -10.81 -5.72 31.02
CA ASP A 913 -11.71 -6.80 30.62
C ASP A 913 -11.05 -8.18 30.53
N TYR A 914 -9.73 -8.28 30.78
CA TYR A 914 -8.94 -9.52 30.57
C TYR A 914 -9.54 -10.77 31.23
N TYR A 915 -10.14 -10.63 32.42
CA TYR A 915 -10.72 -11.76 33.16
C TYR A 915 -11.86 -12.46 32.42
N LYS A 916 -12.50 -11.80 31.45
CA LYS A 916 -13.54 -12.41 30.60
C LYS A 916 -12.97 -13.45 29.63
N SER A 917 -11.68 -13.34 29.30
CA SER A 917 -10.97 -14.19 28.33
C SER A 917 -9.69 -14.82 28.90
N SER A 918 -9.45 -14.71 30.21
CA SER A 918 -8.27 -15.23 30.89
C SER A 918 -8.16 -16.75 30.71
N PRO A 919 -6.98 -17.29 30.35
CA PRO A 919 -6.75 -18.72 30.32
C PRO A 919 -6.73 -19.30 31.75
N LYS A 920 -7.08 -20.58 31.87
CA LYS A 920 -7.19 -21.25 33.17
C LYS A 920 -5.85 -21.69 33.76
N GLU A 921 -4.85 -21.93 32.92
CA GLU A 921 -3.55 -22.45 33.34
C GLU A 921 -2.52 -21.36 33.09
N GLU A 922 -1.75 -20.98 34.13
CA GLU A 922 -0.63 -20.02 34.01
C GLU A 922 -0.96 -18.72 33.23
N PRO A 923 -2.04 -17.98 33.57
CA PRO A 923 -2.33 -16.72 32.90
C PRO A 923 -1.19 -15.70 33.11
N LYS A 924 -0.81 -15.03 32.02
CA LYS A 924 0.29 -14.04 31.96
C LYS A 924 -0.20 -12.63 31.58
N GLY A 925 -1.51 -12.41 31.63
CA GLY A 925 -2.13 -11.19 31.13
C GLY A 925 -2.29 -11.19 29.60
N PRO A 926 -2.79 -10.08 29.02
CA PRO A 926 -2.82 -9.86 27.59
C PRO A 926 -1.40 -9.68 27.03
N GLU A 927 -1.20 -9.97 25.74
CA GLU A 927 0.12 -9.90 25.08
C GLU A 927 0.70 -8.48 25.02
N LYS A 928 -0.17 -7.46 24.97
CA LYS A 928 0.19 -6.04 24.85
C LYS A 928 -0.73 -5.18 25.72
N GLY A 929 -0.27 -3.99 26.10
CA GLY A 929 -1.06 -3.00 26.84
C GLY A 929 -0.34 -1.67 27.00
N SER A 930 -1.05 -0.66 27.52
CA SER A 930 -0.50 0.67 27.82
C SER A 930 -0.07 0.83 29.29
N SER A 931 -0.37 -0.14 30.14
CA SER A 931 -0.10 -0.11 31.58
C SER A 931 0.19 -1.50 32.09
N ARG A 932 1.01 -1.60 33.13
CA ARG A 932 1.33 -2.86 33.81
C ARG A 932 0.51 -2.99 35.09
N VAL A 933 0.25 -4.22 35.49
CA VAL A 933 -0.52 -4.52 36.70
C VAL A 933 0.29 -4.18 37.96
N MET A 934 -0.40 -3.65 38.97
CA MET A 934 0.12 -3.48 40.33
C MET A 934 -0.87 -4.05 41.34
N ARG A 935 -0.37 -4.70 42.40
CA ARG A 935 -1.19 -5.36 43.43
C ARG A 935 -0.75 -4.99 44.86
N GLY A 936 -1.63 -5.17 45.84
CA GLY A 936 -1.29 -5.14 47.28
C GLY A 936 -1.70 -3.91 48.08
N GLY A 937 -1.88 -2.75 47.45
CA GLY A 937 -2.15 -1.51 48.18
C GLY A 937 -0.89 -0.92 48.81
N SER A 938 -0.97 0.33 49.27
CA SER A 938 0.15 1.07 49.88
C SER A 938 -0.17 1.52 51.31
N TRP A 939 0.85 2.02 52.03
CA TRP A 939 0.68 2.63 53.36
C TRP A 939 -0.36 3.76 53.40
N THR A 940 -0.59 4.43 52.27
CA THR A 940 -1.61 5.48 52.10
C THR A 940 -2.95 5.00 51.54
N SER A 941 -3.05 3.72 51.17
CA SER A 941 -4.26 3.16 50.57
C SER A 941 -5.34 2.95 51.63
N VAL A 942 -6.61 3.00 51.20
CA VAL A 942 -7.74 2.57 52.03
C VAL A 942 -7.85 1.04 52.03
N ALA A 943 -8.50 0.46 53.04
CA ALA A 943 -8.59 -0.98 53.23
C ALA A 943 -9.12 -1.73 51.99
N GLN A 944 -10.05 -1.14 51.22
CA GLN A 944 -10.61 -1.75 50.01
C GLN A 944 -9.56 -1.98 48.91
N ASN A 945 -8.49 -1.16 48.87
CA ASN A 945 -7.41 -1.27 47.90
C ASN A 945 -6.31 -2.24 48.35
N CYS A 946 -6.39 -2.74 49.58
CA CYS A 946 -5.45 -3.72 50.14
C CYS A 946 -5.94 -5.17 50.02
N ARG A 947 -7.11 -5.40 49.42
CA ARG A 947 -7.67 -6.75 49.22
C ARG A 947 -6.81 -7.57 48.25
N SER A 948 -6.77 -8.89 48.39
CA SER A 948 -6.02 -9.77 47.48
C SER A 948 -6.44 -9.59 46.01
N ALA A 949 -7.75 -9.47 45.78
CA ALA A 949 -8.32 -9.33 44.44
C ALA A 949 -8.11 -7.95 43.83
N ASN A 950 -7.72 -6.93 44.62
CA ASN A 950 -7.65 -5.58 44.10
C ASN A 950 -6.52 -5.43 43.10
N ARG A 951 -6.89 -5.00 41.89
CA ARG A 951 -5.98 -4.75 40.78
C ARG A 951 -5.94 -3.28 40.43
N SER A 952 -4.73 -2.75 40.41
CA SER A 952 -4.42 -1.41 39.94
C SER A 952 -3.49 -1.49 38.74
N SER A 953 -3.23 -0.36 38.10
CA SER A 953 -2.37 -0.29 36.94
C SER A 953 -1.66 1.04 36.87
N ASN A 954 -0.47 1.05 36.29
CA ASN A 954 0.23 2.28 35.98
C ASN A 954 1.05 2.11 34.70
N ALA A 955 1.33 3.22 34.02
CA ALA A 955 2.18 3.20 32.84
C ALA A 955 3.59 2.68 33.21
N PRO A 956 4.20 1.83 32.38
CA PRO A 956 5.45 1.14 32.73
C PRO A 956 6.64 2.09 32.91
N ASP A 957 6.61 3.26 32.28
CA ASP A 957 7.60 4.34 32.37
C ASP A 957 7.31 5.32 33.54
N ASN A 958 6.10 5.30 34.10
CA ASN A 958 5.71 6.21 35.17
C ASN A 958 6.25 5.75 36.53
N ARG A 959 6.95 6.66 37.22
CA ARG A 959 7.49 6.42 38.56
C ARG A 959 6.47 6.83 39.60
N PHE A 960 6.01 5.87 40.38
CA PHE A 960 5.12 6.14 41.50
C PHE A 960 5.78 5.74 42.82
N ASN A 961 5.80 6.67 43.77
CA ASN A 961 6.51 6.51 45.04
C ASN A 961 5.86 5.52 46.01
N ARG A 962 4.80 4.83 45.58
CA ARG A 962 4.05 3.84 46.36
C ARG A 962 4.14 2.44 45.77
N VAL A 963 4.95 2.24 44.73
CA VAL A 963 5.07 0.98 44.00
C VAL A 963 6.49 0.47 44.14
N GLY A 964 6.63 -0.71 44.74
CA GLY A 964 7.86 -1.45 44.92
C GLY A 964 7.92 -2.72 44.08
N ILE A 965 8.84 -3.59 44.47
CA ILE A 965 9.24 -4.76 43.68
C ILE A 965 9.24 -5.97 44.61
N ARG A 966 8.55 -7.04 44.24
CA ARG A 966 8.69 -8.36 44.85
C ARG A 966 9.05 -9.36 43.76
N LEU A 967 9.88 -10.33 44.12
CA LEU A 967 10.46 -11.25 43.16
C LEU A 967 9.96 -12.68 43.36
N THR A 968 9.92 -13.42 42.26
CA THR A 968 9.63 -14.86 42.22
C THR A 968 10.71 -15.63 41.46
N ARG A 969 10.79 -16.94 41.70
CA ARG A 969 11.61 -17.90 40.95
C ARG A 969 10.82 -19.15 40.66
N SER A 970 11.07 -19.77 39.51
CA SER A 970 10.56 -21.11 39.21
C SER A 970 11.26 -22.16 40.08
N VAL A 971 10.55 -23.22 40.48
CA VAL A 971 11.11 -24.29 41.33
C VAL A 971 12.13 -25.16 40.58
N ASN A 972 12.09 -25.18 39.24
CA ASN A 972 13.13 -25.74 38.37
C ASN A 972 13.57 -24.70 37.33
N PRO A 973 14.88 -24.46 37.15
CA PRO A 973 15.42 -23.50 36.19
C PRO A 973 15.31 -23.96 34.73
#